data_AF-A0A5N7C8L3-F1
#
_entry.id   AF-A0A5N7C8L3-F1
#
_cell.length_a   1.000
_cell.length_b   1.000
_cell.length_c   1.000
_cell.angle_alpha   90.00
_cell.angle_beta   90.00
_cell.angle_gamma   90.00
#
_symmetry.space_group_name_H-M   'P 1'
#
loop_
_entity.id
_entity.type
_entity.pdbx_description
1 polymer ?
#
loop_
_entity_poly.entity_id
_entity_poly.type
_entity_poly.pdbx_seq_one_letter_code
_entity_poly.pdbx_strand_id
1 'polypeptide(L)'
;MKLPTPQPLQQVHVSLNTGDYEPVATYDSKKATYLQDQEAIQESLTRLCSANSWHKSSRAACSPRPVLVSAEHQRQWRELHEALVLAITDIVERWWADPAARFAERMPLEPEEEELLRWIDSQVPDSLPPYRECRGSWRPDFLVEEDSSGESPVPVENFRISEINARFSFNGLMYAASGQQAFHEMGICGGRNGLVGGTDPANMIDGLFNLFQPSLPLHLLKGAEAGIDIHMVVDFLQRHLGITPRFITPADLRLLPDPESKGGYKLCCVAERPESVNTTAPPSPLIYHGGEILEEIQQVGLELHQREFHALQPEMLRQISLRCFNDMRTILLVHDKRMLGIVKQELDSLVARNILSPAQAKTLDRGIPDTILPGSLELHQLIGHSKELPELKNEYLLKPIRSGKGDGIVFGEDLSSTEWVARLQQLRASQLSAGGGTCIIQRKVNQILYDVVLRPTGAKTSHITEVSNSLRKSGILKVSLQFKDDNSHYLKNLILGLHKYYGHGLPITHSASRGWFWDIRPNSTTFQTPTHQARSETMQEFPWHTDCSYEEAPPRYFALQVLREDRCGGGTLSVMNVGKLSSLLSPTTCAALLRPEFRIDVPPEFVKSDAKRQIIGSLLASDVSGVPSMVRFREDIVTPLSIEAAAALAELKSCLLGLEVQSETLHLTPECLPQGSVVLMDNCRWLHARNEVRDPARHLRRVRWDPRSFSSICI
;
A
#
# COMPACT_ATOMS: atom_id res chain seq x y z
N MET A 1 1.31 -43.87 1.30
CA MET A 1 0.80 -42.68 0.58
C MET A 1 1.71 -41.50 0.90
N LYS A 2 2.32 -40.87 -0.11
CA LYS A 2 2.98 -39.58 0.11
C LYS A 2 1.87 -38.56 0.35
N LEU A 3 1.92 -37.84 1.47
CA LEU A 3 1.06 -36.66 1.67
C LEU A 3 1.30 -35.71 0.49
N PRO A 4 0.25 -35.13 -0.13
CA PRO A 4 0.43 -34.13 -1.17
C PRO A 4 1.30 -33.00 -0.62
N THR A 5 2.31 -32.58 -1.37
CA THR A 5 3.10 -31.40 -1.02
C THR A 5 2.16 -30.19 -0.96
N PRO A 6 2.19 -29.36 0.10
CA PRO A 6 1.37 -28.16 0.16
C PRO A 6 1.65 -27.28 -1.06
N GLN A 7 0.60 -26.89 -1.78
CA GLN A 7 0.72 -25.92 -2.85
C GLN A 7 0.56 -24.51 -2.25
N PRO A 8 1.43 -23.55 -2.62
CA PRO A 8 1.30 -22.18 -2.16
C PRO A 8 -0.01 -21.55 -2.67
N LEU A 9 -0.46 -20.48 -2.02
CA LEU A 9 -1.55 -19.64 -2.48
C LEU A 9 -1.31 -19.24 -3.94
N GLN A 10 -2.34 -19.42 -4.74
CA GLN A 10 -2.27 -19.14 -6.17
C GLN A 10 -3.59 -18.61 -6.67
N GLN A 11 -3.57 -17.44 -7.30
CA GLN A 11 -4.77 -16.96 -7.98
C GLN A 11 -5.00 -17.77 -9.26
N VAL A 12 -6.26 -18.12 -9.54
CA VAL A 12 -6.64 -18.85 -10.75
C VAL A 12 -7.67 -18.11 -11.57
N HIS A 13 -7.63 -18.33 -12.89
CA HIS A 13 -8.74 -18.03 -13.78
C HIS A 13 -9.61 -19.28 -13.87
N VAL A 14 -10.93 -19.13 -13.67
CA VAL A 14 -11.90 -20.19 -13.87
C VAL A 14 -12.74 -19.83 -15.08
N SER A 15 -12.74 -20.69 -16.11
CA SER A 15 -13.54 -20.49 -17.31
C SER A 15 -15.01 -20.73 -16.99
N LEU A 16 -15.84 -19.69 -17.13
CA LEU A 16 -17.29 -19.81 -16.88
C LEU A 16 -18.00 -20.75 -17.87
N ASN A 17 -17.41 -21.01 -19.04
CA ASN A 17 -17.98 -21.89 -20.07
C ASN A 17 -17.68 -23.37 -19.84
N THR A 18 -16.46 -23.68 -19.39
CA THR A 18 -15.96 -25.07 -19.27
C THR A 18 -15.92 -25.54 -17.82
N GLY A 19 -15.77 -24.62 -16.87
CA GLY A 19 -15.49 -24.88 -15.46
C GLY A 19 -14.01 -25.11 -15.17
N ASP A 20 -13.18 -25.36 -16.19
CA ASP A 20 -11.75 -25.60 -16.04
C ASP A 20 -11.06 -24.37 -15.45
N TYR A 21 -10.03 -24.60 -14.63
CA TYR A 21 -9.26 -23.53 -14.01
C TYR A 21 -7.77 -23.69 -14.26
N GLU A 22 -7.09 -22.56 -14.42
CA GLU A 22 -5.65 -22.49 -14.62
C GLU A 22 -5.03 -21.39 -13.75
N PRO A 23 -3.78 -21.57 -13.27
CA PRO A 23 -3.03 -20.53 -12.59
C PRO A 23 -2.98 -19.24 -13.42
N VAL A 24 -3.26 -18.09 -12.80
CA VAL A 24 -3.13 -16.83 -13.52
C VAL A 24 -1.70 -16.66 -14.01
N ALA A 25 -0.68 -17.11 -13.28
CA ALA A 25 0.74 -17.04 -13.67
C ALA A 25 1.01 -17.62 -15.07
N THR A 26 0.37 -18.73 -15.42
CA THR A 26 0.59 -19.44 -16.70
C THR A 26 -0.48 -19.14 -17.75
N TYR A 27 -1.63 -18.58 -17.34
CA TYR A 27 -2.74 -18.32 -18.25
C TYR A 27 -2.43 -17.23 -19.29
N ASP A 28 -2.83 -17.48 -20.55
CA ASP A 28 -2.66 -16.54 -21.67
C ASP A 28 -3.73 -15.43 -21.59
N SER A 29 -3.30 -14.21 -21.27
CA SER A 29 -4.21 -13.06 -21.15
C SER A 29 -4.95 -12.73 -22.46
N LYS A 30 -4.45 -13.16 -23.63
CA LYS A 30 -5.14 -13.00 -24.91
C LYS A 30 -6.34 -13.94 -25.09
N LYS A 31 -6.34 -15.06 -24.36
CA LYS A 31 -7.45 -16.03 -24.34
C LYS A 31 -8.44 -15.74 -23.21
N ALA A 32 -8.16 -14.73 -22.40
CA ALA A 32 -8.92 -14.44 -21.21
C ALA A 32 -10.18 -13.64 -21.51
N THR A 33 -11.30 -14.08 -20.96
CA THR A 33 -12.59 -13.36 -20.96
C THR A 33 -12.66 -12.34 -19.83
N TYR A 34 -11.54 -11.72 -19.48
CA TYR A 34 -11.42 -11.00 -18.21
C TYR A 34 -12.39 -9.83 -18.03
N LEU A 35 -12.76 -9.15 -19.11
CA LEU A 35 -13.78 -8.10 -19.06
C LEU A 35 -15.18 -8.69 -18.83
N GLN A 36 -15.51 -9.79 -19.51
CA GLN A 36 -16.80 -10.47 -19.37
C GLN A 36 -16.95 -11.09 -17.98
N ASP A 37 -15.89 -11.73 -17.46
CA ASP A 37 -15.90 -12.27 -16.10
C ASP A 37 -16.11 -11.14 -15.07
N GLN A 38 -15.54 -9.96 -15.33
CA GLN A 38 -15.71 -8.79 -14.47
C GLN A 38 -17.17 -8.29 -14.52
N GLU A 39 -17.77 -8.18 -15.70
CA GLU A 39 -19.17 -7.77 -15.86
C GLU A 39 -20.11 -8.76 -15.16
N ALA A 40 -19.89 -10.06 -15.33
CA ALA A 40 -20.69 -11.12 -14.71
C ALA A 40 -20.63 -11.09 -13.16
N ILE A 41 -19.45 -10.86 -12.58
CA ILE A 41 -19.36 -10.75 -11.12
C ILE A 41 -20.04 -9.49 -10.59
N GLN A 42 -20.00 -8.38 -11.34
CA GLN A 42 -20.66 -7.15 -10.94
C GLN A 42 -22.18 -7.33 -10.75
N GLU A 43 -22.82 -8.12 -11.61
CA GLU A 43 -24.25 -8.46 -11.47
C GLU A 43 -24.49 -9.33 -10.24
N SER A 44 -23.70 -10.41 -10.08
CA SER A 44 -23.84 -11.39 -9.00
C SER A 44 -23.63 -10.77 -7.60
N LEU A 45 -22.74 -9.77 -7.48
CA LEU A 45 -22.47 -9.07 -6.22
C LEU A 45 -23.68 -8.29 -5.66
N THR A 46 -24.74 -8.08 -6.45
CA THR A 46 -25.94 -7.35 -6.00
C THR A 46 -27.01 -8.25 -5.37
N ARG A 47 -26.73 -9.55 -5.24
CA ARG A 47 -27.70 -10.53 -4.72
C ARG A 47 -28.08 -10.28 -3.27
N LEU A 48 -27.06 -10.12 -2.40
CA LEU A 48 -27.28 -9.92 -0.96
C LEU A 48 -27.64 -8.48 -0.64
N CYS A 49 -26.96 -7.52 -1.28
CA CYS A 49 -27.14 -6.09 -1.02
C CYS A 49 -27.27 -5.30 -2.32
N SER A 50 -28.03 -4.20 -2.27
CA SER A 50 -28.22 -3.29 -3.40
C SER A 50 -26.92 -2.60 -3.82
N ALA A 51 -26.81 -2.20 -5.08
CA ALA A 51 -25.59 -1.55 -5.58
C ALA A 51 -25.22 -0.26 -4.81
N ASN A 52 -26.22 0.43 -4.23
CA ASN A 52 -26.04 1.69 -3.51
C ASN A 52 -25.52 1.50 -2.08
N SER A 53 -25.63 0.29 -1.50
CA SER A 53 -25.15 0.02 -0.14
C SER A 53 -23.64 -0.19 -0.08
N TRP A 54 -23.00 -0.45 -1.21
CA TRP A 54 -21.55 -0.61 -1.29
C TRP A 54 -20.87 0.73 -1.06
N HIS A 55 -19.98 0.80 -0.08
CA HIS A 55 -19.26 2.03 0.23
C HIS A 55 -18.35 2.47 -0.93
N LYS A 56 -18.69 3.61 -1.55
CA LYS A 56 -18.04 4.12 -2.78
C LYS A 56 -18.12 3.09 -3.91
N SER A 57 -17.15 3.11 -4.85
CA SER A 57 -17.09 2.17 -5.97
C SER A 57 -16.33 0.88 -5.64
N SER A 58 -16.29 0.46 -4.37
CA SER A 58 -15.54 -0.72 -3.91
C SER A 58 -15.97 -2.02 -4.57
N ARG A 59 -17.25 -2.16 -4.94
CA ARG A 59 -17.79 -3.28 -5.72
C ARG A 59 -17.02 -3.49 -7.03
N ALA A 60 -16.62 -2.40 -7.69
CA ALA A 60 -15.87 -2.45 -8.95
C ALA A 60 -14.44 -2.95 -8.77
N ALA A 61 -13.90 -2.96 -7.55
CA ALA A 61 -12.58 -3.50 -7.23
C ALA A 61 -12.60 -5.02 -6.94
N CYS A 62 -13.78 -5.65 -6.86
CA CYS A 62 -13.89 -7.09 -6.68
C CYS A 62 -13.32 -7.84 -7.89
N SER A 63 -12.48 -8.84 -7.66
CA SER A 63 -11.87 -9.65 -8.72
C SER A 63 -12.60 -11.00 -8.86
N PRO A 64 -13.00 -11.41 -10.08
CA PRO A 64 -13.61 -12.72 -10.32
C PRO A 64 -12.61 -13.88 -10.33
N ARG A 65 -11.35 -13.61 -9.97
CA ARG A 65 -10.27 -14.62 -9.92
C ARG A 65 -9.98 -14.98 -8.47
N PRO A 66 -10.49 -16.13 -7.99
CA PRO A 66 -10.26 -16.55 -6.62
C PRO A 66 -8.79 -16.90 -6.38
N VAL A 67 -8.36 -16.77 -5.12
CA VAL A 67 -7.12 -17.36 -4.64
C VAL A 67 -7.44 -18.78 -4.18
N LEU A 68 -6.76 -19.77 -4.77
CA LEU A 68 -6.86 -21.15 -4.32
C LEU A 68 -6.19 -21.32 -2.98
N VAL A 69 -6.89 -22.04 -2.11
CA VAL A 69 -6.44 -22.41 -0.77
C VAL A 69 -6.57 -23.92 -0.65
N SER A 70 -5.62 -24.54 0.04
CA SER A 70 -5.63 -25.97 0.28
C SER A 70 -6.34 -26.30 1.60
N ALA A 71 -6.72 -27.56 1.79
CA ALA A 71 -7.21 -28.05 3.09
C ALA A 71 -6.16 -27.88 4.21
N GLU A 72 -4.87 -27.87 3.85
CA GLU A 72 -3.77 -27.56 4.75
C GLU A 72 -3.85 -26.11 5.26
N HIS A 73 -4.03 -25.14 4.36
CA HIS A 73 -4.20 -23.72 4.74
C HIS A 73 -5.40 -23.54 5.67
N GLN A 74 -6.54 -24.15 5.34
CA GLN A 74 -7.73 -24.09 6.18
C GLN A 74 -7.50 -24.69 7.57
N ARG A 75 -6.75 -25.78 7.68
CA ARG A 75 -6.41 -26.38 8.96
C ARG A 75 -5.50 -25.45 9.77
N GLN A 76 -4.45 -24.91 9.17
CA GLN A 76 -3.53 -23.98 9.83
C GLN A 76 -4.26 -22.73 10.35
N TRP A 77 -5.15 -22.14 9.55
CA TRP A 77 -5.94 -20.99 9.98
C TRP A 77 -6.90 -21.32 11.11
N ARG A 78 -7.53 -22.50 11.07
CA ARG A 78 -8.42 -22.96 12.15
C ARG A 78 -7.66 -23.16 13.46
N GLU A 79 -6.55 -23.90 13.42
CA GLU A 79 -5.70 -24.14 14.59
C GLU A 79 -5.17 -22.82 15.19
N LEU A 80 -4.71 -21.90 14.33
CA LEU A 80 -4.24 -20.59 14.75
C LEU A 80 -5.36 -19.73 15.36
N HIS A 81 -6.54 -19.72 14.73
CA HIS A 81 -7.70 -18.97 15.21
C HIS A 81 -8.20 -19.51 16.55
N GLU A 82 -8.36 -20.83 16.68
CA GLU A 82 -8.81 -21.47 17.92
C GLU A 82 -7.86 -21.18 19.09
N ALA A 83 -6.55 -21.31 18.86
CA ALA A 83 -5.54 -20.98 19.87
C ALA A 83 -5.61 -19.49 20.27
N LEU A 84 -5.78 -18.59 19.30
CA LEU A 84 -5.87 -17.15 19.56
C LEU A 84 -7.12 -16.81 20.40
N VAL A 85 -8.26 -17.40 20.07
CA VAL A 85 -9.52 -17.20 20.81
C VAL A 85 -9.38 -17.68 22.24
N LEU A 86 -8.79 -18.86 22.47
CA LEU A 86 -8.53 -19.38 23.82
C LEU A 86 -7.63 -18.46 24.63
N ALA A 87 -6.50 -18.04 24.05
CA ALA A 87 -5.54 -17.15 24.70
C ALA A 87 -6.16 -15.80 25.08
N ILE A 88 -6.81 -15.13 24.13
CA ILE A 88 -7.42 -13.81 24.35
C ILE A 88 -8.57 -13.90 25.35
N THR A 89 -9.41 -14.94 25.25
CA THR A 89 -10.52 -15.13 26.19
C THR A 89 -10.00 -15.19 27.62
N ASP A 90 -9.01 -16.05 27.88
CA ASP A 90 -8.44 -16.20 29.21
C ASP A 90 -7.76 -14.92 29.70
N ILE A 91 -6.95 -14.26 28.86
CA ILE A 91 -6.26 -13.01 29.21
C ILE A 91 -7.27 -11.93 29.62
N VAL A 92 -8.35 -11.75 28.85
CA VAL A 92 -9.36 -10.72 29.14
C VAL A 92 -10.16 -11.07 30.40
N GLU A 93 -10.55 -12.33 30.60
CA GLU A 93 -11.33 -12.73 31.78
C GLU A 93 -10.58 -12.57 33.10
N ARG A 94 -9.26 -12.74 33.09
CA ARG A 94 -8.44 -12.57 34.30
C ARG A 94 -7.72 -11.23 34.37
N TRP A 95 -8.05 -10.29 33.48
CA TRP A 95 -7.33 -9.02 33.34
C TRP A 95 -7.12 -8.29 34.67
N TRP A 96 -8.12 -8.32 35.55
CA TRP A 96 -8.08 -7.75 36.91
C TRP A 96 -7.90 -8.78 38.02
N ALA A 97 -8.28 -10.04 37.79
CA ALA A 97 -8.25 -11.09 38.80
C ALA A 97 -6.85 -11.72 39.01
N ASP A 98 -5.94 -11.55 38.05
CA ASP A 98 -4.57 -12.07 38.11
C ASP A 98 -3.54 -10.93 38.28
N PRO A 99 -3.27 -10.48 39.52
CA PRO A 99 -2.30 -9.42 39.76
C PRO A 99 -0.86 -9.83 39.42
N ALA A 100 -0.55 -11.13 39.36
CA ALA A 100 0.79 -11.60 39.03
C ALA A 100 1.14 -11.39 37.55
N ALA A 101 0.14 -11.45 36.66
CA ALA A 101 0.34 -11.22 35.22
C ALA A 101 0.59 -9.74 34.85
N ARG A 102 0.22 -8.80 35.75
CA ARG A 102 0.49 -7.36 35.64
C ARG A 102 0.04 -6.75 34.30
N PHE A 103 -1.13 -7.15 33.81
CA PHE A 103 -1.61 -6.74 32.49
C PHE A 103 -1.75 -5.24 32.31
N ALA A 104 -2.37 -4.55 33.28
CA ALA A 104 -2.52 -3.10 33.25
C ALA A 104 -1.17 -2.35 33.25
N GLU A 105 -0.10 -2.96 33.78
CA GLU A 105 1.23 -2.34 33.76
C GLU A 105 1.95 -2.54 32.42
N ARG A 106 1.69 -3.68 31.75
CA ARG A 106 2.24 -4.04 30.42
C ARG A 106 1.50 -3.36 29.27
N MET A 107 0.21 -3.09 29.47
CA MET A 107 -0.66 -2.41 28.53
C MET A 107 -1.52 -1.38 29.28
N PRO A 108 -0.91 -0.27 29.75
CA PRO A 108 -1.64 0.78 30.43
C PRO A 108 -2.68 1.40 29.51
N LEU A 109 -3.81 1.76 30.12
CA LEU A 109 -4.95 2.40 29.48
C LEU A 109 -5.04 3.85 29.93
N GLU A 110 -5.83 4.64 29.23
CA GLU A 110 -6.17 5.97 29.75
C GLU A 110 -7.03 5.80 31.02
N PRO A 111 -6.92 6.70 32.02
CA PRO A 111 -7.61 6.56 33.30
C PRO A 111 -9.12 6.30 33.17
N GLU A 112 -9.80 6.98 32.24
CA GLU A 112 -11.24 6.83 32.01
C GLU A 112 -11.59 5.48 31.38
N GLU A 113 -10.71 4.93 30.54
CA GLU A 113 -10.88 3.60 29.95
C GLU A 113 -10.67 2.51 31.00
N GLU A 114 -9.66 2.65 31.85
CA GLU A 114 -9.44 1.74 32.97
C GLU A 114 -10.62 1.75 33.94
N GLU A 115 -11.12 2.94 34.31
CA GLU A 115 -12.30 3.06 35.18
C GLU A 115 -13.52 2.36 34.57
N LEU A 116 -13.77 2.56 33.27
CA LEU A 116 -14.86 1.89 32.56
C LEU A 116 -14.68 0.37 32.56
N LEU A 117 -13.49 -0.14 32.25
CA LEU A 117 -13.25 -1.58 32.20
C LEU A 117 -13.32 -2.25 33.58
N ARG A 118 -12.87 -1.57 34.65
CA ARG A 118 -13.06 -2.05 36.02
C ARG A 118 -14.53 -2.06 36.43
N TRP A 119 -15.27 -1.03 36.03
CA TRP A 119 -16.71 -1.01 36.24
C TRP A 119 -17.39 -2.16 35.49
N ILE A 120 -17.06 -2.40 34.21
CA ILE A 120 -17.58 -3.53 33.43
C ILE A 120 -17.28 -4.87 34.12
N ASP A 121 -16.07 -5.06 34.63
CA ASP A 121 -15.69 -6.27 35.37
C ASP A 121 -16.59 -6.49 36.60
N SER A 122 -16.88 -5.41 37.35
CA SER A 122 -17.80 -5.47 38.50
C SER A 122 -19.25 -5.77 38.14
N GLN A 123 -19.62 -5.69 36.86
CA GLN A 123 -20.96 -6.03 36.36
C GLN A 123 -21.10 -7.51 36.01
N VAL A 124 -20.03 -8.31 36.05
CA VAL A 124 -20.04 -9.73 35.69
C VAL A 124 -20.22 -10.60 36.94
N PRO A 125 -21.11 -11.62 36.96
CA PRO A 125 -22.00 -12.05 35.87
C PRO A 125 -23.39 -11.40 35.89
N ASP A 126 -23.68 -10.55 36.87
CA ASP A 126 -25.05 -10.14 37.22
C ASP A 126 -25.72 -9.31 36.12
N SER A 127 -25.03 -8.26 35.68
CA SER A 127 -25.49 -7.38 34.60
C SER A 127 -24.88 -7.77 33.27
N LEU A 128 -23.64 -8.26 33.21
CA LEU A 128 -23.02 -8.69 31.96
C LEU A 128 -22.61 -10.16 32.05
N PRO A 129 -22.80 -10.95 31.00
CA PRO A 129 -22.32 -12.32 31.00
C PRO A 129 -20.77 -12.35 31.03
N PRO A 130 -20.19 -13.50 31.41
CA PRO A 130 -18.75 -13.73 31.31
C PRO A 130 -18.24 -13.41 29.90
N TYR A 131 -17.01 -12.90 29.80
CA TYR A 131 -16.46 -12.44 28.51
C TYR A 131 -16.51 -13.51 27.42
N ARG A 132 -16.24 -14.78 27.75
CA ARG A 132 -16.33 -15.91 26.81
C ARG A 132 -17.68 -16.07 26.12
N GLU A 133 -18.76 -15.53 26.70
CA GLU A 133 -20.13 -15.63 26.20
C GLU A 133 -20.56 -14.38 25.43
N CYS A 134 -19.81 -13.26 25.52
CA CYS A 134 -20.18 -11.98 24.91
C CYS A 134 -19.06 -11.28 24.14
N ARG A 135 -18.02 -11.99 23.72
CA ARG A 135 -16.83 -11.48 22.99
C ARG A 135 -17.07 -10.48 21.85
N GLY A 136 -18.26 -10.47 21.24
CA GLY A 136 -18.51 -9.68 20.04
C GLY A 136 -17.78 -10.21 18.81
N SER A 137 -17.27 -9.32 17.97
CA SER A 137 -16.66 -9.63 16.67
C SER A 137 -15.26 -9.03 16.54
N TRP A 138 -14.33 -9.84 16.03
CA TRP A 138 -12.99 -9.37 15.65
C TRP A 138 -12.46 -10.11 14.42
N ARG A 139 -11.56 -9.44 13.70
CA ARG A 139 -10.91 -9.96 12.50
C ARG A 139 -9.39 -9.89 12.66
N PRO A 140 -8.70 -11.04 12.84
CA PRO A 140 -7.24 -11.06 12.81
C PRO A 140 -6.75 -10.95 11.36
N ASP A 141 -5.89 -9.96 11.09
CA ASP A 141 -5.33 -9.74 9.76
C ASP A 141 -3.89 -10.26 9.70
N PHE A 142 -3.61 -11.15 8.74
CA PHE A 142 -2.32 -11.83 8.63
C PHE A 142 -1.53 -11.45 7.37
N LEU A 143 -0.21 -11.60 7.46
CA LEU A 143 0.75 -11.53 6.37
C LEU A 143 1.35 -12.93 6.15
N VAL A 144 1.83 -13.23 4.93
CA VAL A 144 2.38 -14.55 4.60
C VAL A 144 3.88 -14.44 4.31
N GLU A 145 4.70 -15.17 5.06
CA GLU A 145 6.15 -15.27 4.83
C GLU A 145 6.56 -16.70 4.51
N GLU A 146 7.77 -16.86 3.97
CA GLU A 146 8.38 -18.17 3.73
C GLU A 146 8.98 -18.71 5.02
N ASP A 147 8.52 -19.89 5.44
CA ASP A 147 9.10 -20.61 6.56
C ASP A 147 10.43 -21.25 6.16
N SER A 148 11.52 -20.67 6.66
CA SER A 148 12.89 -21.13 6.39
C SER A 148 13.34 -22.25 7.35
N SER A 149 12.47 -22.74 8.24
CA SER A 149 12.83 -23.71 9.28
C SER A 149 12.91 -25.17 8.82
N GLY A 150 12.60 -25.47 7.55
CA GLY A 150 12.61 -26.83 7.00
C GLY A 150 13.69 -27.07 5.95
N GLU A 151 14.24 -28.29 5.91
CA GLU A 151 15.15 -28.78 4.85
C GLU A 151 14.45 -29.04 3.49
N SER A 152 13.17 -28.67 3.36
CA SER A 152 12.37 -28.89 2.16
C SER A 152 12.73 -27.88 1.07
N PRO A 153 12.92 -28.31 -0.20
CA PRO A 153 13.18 -27.41 -1.32
C PRO A 153 11.94 -26.61 -1.78
N VAL A 154 10.78 -26.79 -1.16
CA VAL A 154 9.54 -26.07 -1.48
C VAL A 154 9.28 -25.03 -0.38
N PRO A 155 9.06 -23.75 -0.73
CA PRO A 155 8.66 -22.70 0.20
C PRO A 155 7.42 -23.14 0.97
N VAL A 156 7.49 -23.19 2.30
CA VAL A 156 6.33 -23.45 3.15
C VAL A 156 5.77 -22.12 3.61
N GLU A 157 4.50 -21.85 3.32
CA GLU A 157 3.85 -20.61 3.76
C GLU A 157 3.63 -20.62 5.28
N ASN A 158 3.94 -19.50 5.92
CA ASN A 158 3.60 -19.27 7.31
C ASN A 158 2.79 -17.99 7.47
N PHE A 159 1.66 -18.10 8.18
CA PHE A 159 0.67 -17.03 8.35
C PHE A 159 0.90 -16.28 9.66
N ARG A 160 1.23 -14.98 9.57
CA ARG A 160 1.58 -14.11 10.69
C ARG A 160 0.50 -13.07 10.94
N ILE A 161 -0.30 -13.24 11.99
CA ILE A 161 -1.29 -12.26 12.46
C ILE A 161 -0.56 -10.99 12.90
N SER A 162 -0.70 -9.94 12.11
CA SER A 162 0.05 -8.69 12.29
C SER A 162 -0.71 -7.64 13.09
N GLU A 163 -2.04 -7.76 13.15
CA GLU A 163 -2.96 -6.96 13.97
C GLU A 163 -4.32 -7.66 14.14
N ILE A 164 -5.13 -7.18 15.08
CA ILE A 164 -6.51 -7.61 15.31
C ILE A 164 -7.44 -6.40 15.19
N ASN A 165 -8.40 -6.49 14.27
CA ASN A 165 -9.40 -5.47 14.04
C ASN A 165 -10.69 -5.85 14.75
N ALA A 166 -10.98 -5.21 15.89
CA ALA A 166 -12.11 -5.56 16.76
C ALA A 166 -13.08 -4.39 17.06
N ARG A 167 -12.77 -3.21 16.51
CA ARG A 167 -13.50 -1.97 16.76
C ARG A 167 -14.87 -1.91 16.05
N PHE A 168 -14.92 -2.41 14.82
CA PHE A 168 -16.10 -2.31 13.94
C PHE A 168 -16.57 -3.72 13.60
N SER A 169 -17.61 -4.17 14.29
CA SER A 169 -18.06 -5.58 14.33
C SER A 169 -18.47 -6.16 12.97
N PHE A 170 -18.90 -5.32 12.03
CA PHE A 170 -19.37 -5.75 10.71
C PHE A 170 -18.28 -5.76 9.63
N ASN A 171 -17.12 -5.18 9.89
CA ASN A 171 -16.15 -4.82 8.84
C ASN A 171 -15.59 -6.05 8.11
N GLY A 172 -15.83 -6.14 6.79
CA GLY A 172 -15.39 -7.21 5.91
C GLY A 172 -16.32 -8.43 5.84
N LEU A 173 -17.35 -8.51 6.68
CA LEU A 173 -18.24 -9.66 6.74
C LEU A 173 -19.14 -9.78 5.51
N MET A 174 -19.87 -8.70 5.19
CA MET A 174 -20.78 -8.65 4.04
C MET A 174 -20.04 -8.65 2.71
N TYR A 175 -18.82 -8.10 2.66
CA TYR A 175 -17.94 -8.24 1.49
C TYR A 175 -17.59 -9.70 1.23
N ALA A 176 -17.17 -10.42 2.26
CA ALA A 176 -16.78 -11.82 2.12
C ALA A 176 -17.99 -12.71 1.76
N ALA A 177 -19.13 -12.50 2.43
CA ALA A 177 -20.36 -13.23 2.12
C ALA A 177 -20.84 -12.96 0.68
N SER A 178 -20.87 -11.69 0.25
CA SER A 178 -21.30 -11.32 -1.11
C SER A 178 -20.34 -11.83 -2.18
N GLY A 179 -19.03 -11.77 -1.94
CA GLY A 179 -18.02 -12.28 -2.87
C GLY A 179 -18.09 -13.79 -3.04
N GLN A 180 -18.22 -14.53 -1.92
CA GLN A 180 -18.35 -15.98 -1.95
C GLN A 180 -19.69 -16.41 -2.60
N GLN A 181 -20.79 -15.70 -2.31
CA GLN A 181 -22.08 -15.94 -2.97
C GLN A 181 -21.97 -15.72 -4.49
N ALA A 182 -21.31 -14.65 -4.92
CA ALA A 182 -21.09 -14.39 -6.34
C ALA A 182 -20.26 -15.48 -7.02
N PHE A 183 -19.24 -16.02 -6.35
CA PHE A 183 -18.47 -17.16 -6.88
C PHE A 183 -19.32 -18.43 -7.05
N HIS A 184 -20.26 -18.69 -6.14
CA HIS A 184 -21.20 -19.81 -6.32
C HIS A 184 -22.13 -19.58 -7.51
N GLU A 185 -22.72 -18.38 -7.63
CA GLU A 185 -23.68 -18.05 -8.70
C GLU A 185 -23.05 -18.10 -10.09
N MET A 186 -21.81 -17.64 -10.21
CA MET A 186 -21.05 -17.69 -11.46
C MET A 186 -20.55 -19.10 -11.81
N GLY A 187 -20.69 -20.09 -10.91
CA GLY A 187 -20.16 -21.43 -11.12
C GLY A 187 -18.63 -21.52 -11.01
N ILE A 188 -17.99 -20.52 -10.38
CA ILE A 188 -16.55 -20.53 -10.09
C ILE A 188 -16.23 -21.66 -9.10
N CYS A 189 -17.13 -21.91 -8.14
CA CYS A 189 -17.05 -23.01 -7.19
C CYS A 189 -18.41 -23.72 -7.02
N GLY A 190 -18.38 -24.97 -6.55
CA GLY A 190 -19.58 -25.82 -6.44
C GLY A 190 -19.99 -26.49 -7.77
N GLY A 191 -19.19 -26.35 -8.83
CA GLY A 191 -19.42 -26.94 -10.14
C GLY A 191 -18.69 -28.27 -10.36
N ARG A 192 -18.51 -28.65 -11.63
CA ARG A 192 -17.83 -29.91 -12.03
C ARG A 192 -16.31 -29.88 -11.89
N ASN A 193 -15.74 -28.73 -11.56
CA ASN A 193 -14.30 -28.48 -11.49
C ASN A 193 -13.66 -28.89 -10.15
N GLY A 194 -14.46 -29.36 -9.19
CA GLY A 194 -13.98 -29.78 -7.87
C GLY A 194 -13.59 -28.65 -6.94
N LEU A 195 -13.72 -27.38 -7.35
CA LEU A 195 -13.49 -26.23 -6.49
C LEU A 195 -14.68 -26.06 -5.54
N VAL A 196 -14.36 -25.89 -4.26
CA VAL A 196 -15.33 -25.57 -3.20
C VAL A 196 -15.13 -24.14 -2.72
N GLY A 197 -16.17 -23.55 -2.16
CA GLY A 197 -16.06 -22.22 -1.55
C GLY A 197 -15.05 -22.21 -0.41
N GLY A 198 -14.28 -21.13 -0.29
CA GLY A 198 -13.34 -20.96 0.82
C GLY A 198 -14.05 -20.73 2.15
N THR A 199 -15.29 -20.27 2.08
CA THR A 199 -16.24 -20.10 3.18
C THR A 199 -17.65 -20.40 2.68
N ASP A 200 -18.62 -20.42 3.59
CA ASP A 200 -20.05 -20.49 3.29
C ASP A 200 -20.69 -19.13 3.62
N PRO A 201 -21.34 -18.45 2.65
CA PRO A 201 -22.05 -17.20 2.90
C PRO A 201 -23.08 -17.32 4.02
N ALA A 202 -23.79 -18.44 4.13
CA ALA A 202 -24.80 -18.65 5.17
C ALA A 202 -24.17 -18.62 6.57
N ASN A 203 -23.05 -19.31 6.77
CA ASN A 203 -22.34 -19.30 8.05
C ASN A 203 -21.85 -17.90 8.44
N MET A 204 -21.46 -17.06 7.48
CA MET A 204 -21.07 -15.67 7.74
C MET A 204 -22.27 -14.82 8.20
N ILE A 205 -23.41 -14.99 7.54
CA ILE A 205 -24.66 -14.30 7.89
C ILE A 205 -25.22 -14.81 9.23
N ASP A 206 -25.14 -16.10 9.51
CA ASP A 206 -25.51 -16.65 10.82
C ASP A 206 -24.61 -16.10 11.93
N GLY A 207 -23.31 -15.95 11.66
CA GLY A 207 -22.37 -15.27 12.55
C GLY A 207 -22.77 -13.82 12.86
N LEU A 208 -23.28 -13.07 11.87
CA LEU A 208 -23.84 -11.72 12.07
C LEU A 208 -25.02 -11.74 13.04
N PHE A 209 -25.95 -12.67 12.84
CA PHE A 209 -27.16 -12.78 13.66
C PHE A 209 -26.87 -13.25 15.08
N ASN A 210 -25.78 -13.98 15.30
CA ASN A 210 -25.34 -14.34 16.65
C ASN A 210 -24.83 -13.14 17.46
N LEU A 211 -24.60 -11.98 16.86
CA LEU A 211 -24.19 -10.78 17.59
C LEU A 211 -25.37 -10.12 18.32
N PHE A 212 -26.55 -10.06 17.72
CA PHE A 212 -27.67 -9.26 18.26
C PHE A 212 -28.98 -10.03 18.21
N GLN A 213 -30.00 -9.57 18.94
CA GLN A 213 -31.30 -10.24 19.00
C GLN A 213 -32.23 -9.68 17.90
N PRO A 214 -32.62 -10.46 16.88
CA PRO A 214 -33.43 -9.94 15.77
C PRO A 214 -34.85 -9.51 16.18
N SER A 215 -35.34 -10.00 17.33
CA SER A 215 -36.65 -9.65 17.90
C SER A 215 -36.68 -8.29 18.61
N LEU A 216 -35.52 -7.66 18.84
CA LEU A 216 -35.43 -6.35 19.49
C LEU A 216 -35.08 -5.27 18.45
N PRO A 217 -35.48 -4.01 18.66
CA PRO A 217 -35.03 -2.89 17.85
C PRO A 217 -33.49 -2.83 17.78
N LEU A 218 -32.93 -2.55 16.61
CA LEU A 218 -31.48 -2.49 16.40
C LEU A 218 -31.05 -1.03 16.18
N HIS A 219 -30.32 -0.48 17.15
CA HIS A 219 -29.68 0.84 17.04
C HIS A 219 -28.21 0.71 16.65
N LEU A 220 -27.74 1.59 15.79
CA LEU A 220 -26.36 1.65 15.33
C LEU A 220 -25.78 3.02 15.67
N LEU A 221 -25.00 3.09 16.75
CA LEU A 221 -24.33 4.31 17.20
C LEU A 221 -23.09 4.56 16.35
N LYS A 222 -23.20 5.56 15.48
CA LYS A 222 -22.24 5.86 14.43
C LYS A 222 -21.75 7.30 14.52
N GLY A 223 -20.45 7.46 14.31
CA GLY A 223 -19.76 8.73 14.37
C GLY A 223 -19.05 9.06 13.07
N ALA A 224 -17.79 9.48 13.16
CA ALA A 224 -17.02 9.99 12.03
C ALA A 224 -16.53 8.93 11.03
N GLU A 225 -16.45 7.65 11.40
CA GLU A 225 -16.04 6.60 10.45
C GLU A 225 -17.11 6.46 9.36
N ALA A 226 -16.70 6.38 8.09
CA ALA A 226 -17.65 6.26 6.98
C ALA A 226 -18.41 4.92 7.04
N GLY A 227 -17.74 3.85 7.46
CA GLY A 227 -18.27 2.49 7.53
C GLY A 227 -18.30 1.86 6.14
N ILE A 228 -17.84 0.61 6.05
CA ILE A 228 -17.82 -0.14 4.79
C ILE A 228 -19.03 -1.08 4.75
N ASP A 229 -19.07 -2.06 5.66
CA ASP A 229 -20.12 -3.10 5.67
C ASP A 229 -21.39 -2.67 6.40
N ILE A 230 -21.35 -1.69 7.30
CA ILE A 230 -22.52 -1.32 8.12
C ILE A 230 -23.74 -0.97 7.26
N HIS A 231 -23.54 -0.27 6.15
CA HIS A 231 -24.60 0.10 5.21
C HIS A 231 -25.12 -1.10 4.42
N MET A 232 -24.24 -2.06 4.12
CA MET A 232 -24.59 -3.34 3.50
C MET A 232 -25.41 -4.22 4.45
N VAL A 233 -25.04 -4.26 5.73
CA VAL A 233 -25.81 -4.94 6.78
C VAL A 233 -27.20 -4.33 6.89
N VAL A 234 -27.32 -3.00 6.94
CA VAL A 234 -28.64 -2.33 7.01
C VAL A 234 -29.51 -2.68 5.81
N ASP A 235 -28.98 -2.57 4.58
CA ASP A 235 -29.71 -2.92 3.36
C ASP A 235 -30.13 -4.39 3.35
N PHE A 236 -29.24 -5.30 3.76
CA PHE A 236 -29.53 -6.72 3.85
C PHE A 236 -30.66 -7.03 4.85
N LEU A 237 -30.57 -6.49 6.07
CA LEU A 237 -31.59 -6.67 7.11
C LEU A 237 -32.96 -6.15 6.67
N GLN A 238 -33.00 -5.00 6.01
CA GLN A 238 -34.23 -4.41 5.53
C GLN A 238 -34.86 -5.24 4.41
N ARG A 239 -34.06 -5.66 3.43
CA ARG A 239 -34.55 -6.39 2.24
C ARG A 239 -34.99 -7.82 2.53
N HIS A 240 -34.24 -8.52 3.38
CA HIS A 240 -34.42 -9.96 3.57
C HIS A 240 -35.14 -10.33 4.86
N LEU A 241 -35.10 -9.47 5.88
CA LEU A 241 -35.71 -9.74 7.19
C LEU A 241 -36.77 -8.71 7.61
N GLY A 242 -36.95 -7.62 6.86
CA GLY A 242 -37.86 -6.54 7.24
C GLY A 242 -37.45 -5.79 8.52
N ILE A 243 -36.22 -6.03 9.02
CA ILE A 243 -35.66 -5.31 10.16
C ILE A 243 -35.13 -3.98 9.63
N THR A 244 -35.51 -2.87 10.27
CA THR A 244 -35.04 -1.53 9.88
C THR A 244 -34.13 -0.98 10.99
N PRO A 245 -32.80 -1.20 10.91
CA PRO A 245 -31.86 -0.64 11.87
C PRO A 245 -31.91 0.89 11.89
N ARG A 246 -31.71 1.47 13.06
CA ARG A 246 -31.72 2.92 13.25
C ARG A 246 -30.32 3.45 13.50
N PHE A 247 -29.81 4.28 12.58
CA PHE A 247 -28.59 5.03 12.83
C PHE A 247 -28.84 6.15 13.84
N ILE A 248 -27.97 6.26 14.84
CA ILE A 248 -27.98 7.30 15.85
C ILE A 248 -26.57 7.85 16.04
N THR A 249 -26.46 9.11 16.45
CA THR A 249 -25.20 9.77 16.76
C THR A 249 -25.03 9.94 18.27
N PRO A 250 -23.80 10.23 18.76
CA PRO A 250 -23.59 10.58 20.16
C PRO A 250 -24.50 11.70 20.68
N ALA A 251 -24.89 12.66 19.84
CA ALA A 251 -25.74 13.79 20.22
C ALA A 251 -27.21 13.39 20.47
N ASP A 252 -27.65 12.24 19.93
CA ASP A 252 -29.02 11.77 20.07
C ASP A 252 -29.26 11.06 21.41
N LEU A 253 -28.19 10.68 22.13
CA LEU A 253 -28.28 9.86 23.33
C LEU A 253 -28.83 10.63 24.54
N ARG A 254 -29.70 9.97 25.31
CA ARG A 254 -30.26 10.45 26.58
C ARG A 254 -30.21 9.34 27.62
N LEU A 255 -30.02 9.71 28.87
CA LEU A 255 -30.19 8.82 30.02
C LEU A 255 -31.38 9.26 30.85
N LEU A 256 -32.28 8.34 31.13
CA LEU A 256 -33.39 8.55 32.05
C LEU A 256 -33.20 7.67 33.28
N PRO A 257 -33.21 8.22 34.50
CA PRO A 257 -33.16 7.42 35.71
C PRO A 257 -34.34 6.43 35.75
N ASP A 258 -34.04 5.16 35.98
CA ASP A 258 -35.04 4.10 36.14
C ASP A 258 -34.47 3.00 37.06
N PRO A 259 -34.87 2.98 38.35
CA PRO A 259 -34.36 2.02 39.32
C PRO A 259 -34.57 0.55 38.96
N GLU A 260 -35.59 0.27 38.14
CA GLU A 260 -35.92 -1.10 37.69
C GLU A 260 -35.10 -1.51 36.46
N SER A 261 -34.49 -0.53 35.77
CA SER A 261 -33.68 -0.79 34.59
C SER A 261 -32.27 -1.24 34.96
N LYS A 262 -31.70 -2.09 34.11
CA LYS A 262 -30.31 -2.52 34.20
C LYS A 262 -29.36 -1.32 34.27
N GLY A 263 -28.56 -1.26 35.34
CA GLY A 263 -27.65 -0.14 35.60
C GLY A 263 -28.32 1.14 36.12
N GLY A 264 -29.60 1.10 36.50
CA GLY A 264 -30.33 2.22 37.10
C GLY A 264 -30.81 3.30 36.10
N TYR A 265 -30.62 3.06 34.80
CA TYR A 265 -30.99 4.00 33.74
C TYR A 265 -31.60 3.29 32.53
N LYS A 266 -32.53 3.96 31.87
CA LYS A 266 -32.87 3.70 30.47
C LYS A 266 -31.93 4.48 29.56
N LEU A 267 -31.29 3.77 28.64
CA LEU A 267 -30.56 4.37 27.53
C LEU A 267 -31.58 4.68 26.43
N CYS A 268 -31.65 5.93 26.00
CA CYS A 268 -32.60 6.36 24.98
C CYS A 268 -31.91 7.14 23.86
N CYS A 269 -32.55 7.25 22.71
CA CYS A 269 -32.23 8.25 21.67
C CYS A 269 -33.42 9.18 21.40
N VAL A 270 -33.15 10.40 20.93
CA VAL A 270 -34.18 11.30 20.39
C VAL A 270 -34.87 10.64 19.20
N ALA A 271 -36.19 10.60 19.19
CA ALA A 271 -37.03 10.06 18.11
C ALA A 271 -37.63 11.18 17.25
N GLU A 272 -37.84 10.91 15.96
CA GLU A 272 -38.54 11.83 15.07
C GLU A 272 -40.05 11.83 15.35
N ARG A 273 -40.72 12.97 15.14
CA ARG A 273 -42.18 13.05 15.29
C ARG A 273 -42.86 12.17 14.23
N PRO A 274 -43.88 11.39 14.60
CA PRO A 274 -44.57 10.51 13.67
C PRO A 274 -45.46 11.32 12.71
N GLU A 275 -44.86 11.91 11.66
CA GLU A 275 -45.63 12.54 10.59
C GLU A 275 -45.34 11.97 9.19
N SER A 276 -44.44 10.97 9.01
CA SER A 276 -44.17 10.46 7.65
C SER A 276 -43.54 9.06 7.49
N VAL A 277 -43.55 8.16 8.48
CA VAL A 277 -42.87 6.85 8.31
C VAL A 277 -43.84 5.67 8.39
N ASN A 278 -44.09 5.04 7.24
CA ASN A 278 -44.73 3.71 7.13
C ASN A 278 -43.72 2.64 7.57
N THR A 279 -43.59 2.38 8.86
CA THR A 279 -42.81 1.24 9.39
C THR A 279 -43.73 0.16 9.93
N THR A 280 -43.45 -1.09 9.54
CA THR A 280 -44.20 -2.30 9.90
C THR A 280 -43.71 -2.98 11.20
N ALA A 281 -42.75 -2.38 11.90
CA ALA A 281 -42.29 -2.87 13.20
C ALA A 281 -43.17 -2.31 14.33
N PRO A 282 -43.50 -3.09 15.38
CA PRO A 282 -44.18 -2.54 16.54
C PRO A 282 -43.29 -1.43 17.13
N PRO A 283 -43.78 -0.18 17.24
CA PRO A 283 -42.96 0.90 17.75
C PRO A 283 -42.59 0.60 19.20
N SER A 284 -41.30 0.71 19.54
CA SER A 284 -40.90 0.85 20.93
C SER A 284 -41.75 1.95 21.57
N PRO A 285 -42.26 1.78 22.79
CA PRO A 285 -43.09 2.79 23.43
C PRO A 285 -42.33 4.12 23.48
N LEU A 286 -42.89 5.14 22.84
CA LEU A 286 -42.30 6.48 22.81
C LEU A 286 -42.38 7.09 24.21
N ILE A 287 -41.26 7.63 24.68
CA ILE A 287 -41.13 8.26 26.00
C ILE A 287 -41.09 9.76 25.80
N TYR A 288 -42.03 10.48 26.42
CA TYR A 288 -42.06 11.94 26.40
C TYR A 288 -41.34 12.48 27.63
N HIS A 289 -40.21 13.15 27.44
CA HIS A 289 -39.41 13.67 28.54
C HIS A 289 -38.73 14.99 28.15
N GLY A 290 -38.86 16.03 28.99
CA GLY A 290 -38.16 17.30 28.77
C GLY A 290 -38.52 18.02 27.46
N GLY A 291 -39.69 17.75 26.88
CA GLY A 291 -40.10 18.30 25.58
C GLY A 291 -39.56 17.53 24.36
N GLU A 292 -38.74 16.51 24.58
CA GLU A 292 -38.26 15.58 23.55
C GLU A 292 -39.15 14.33 23.50
N ILE A 293 -39.21 13.72 22.32
CA ILE A 293 -39.74 12.36 22.13
C ILE A 293 -38.54 11.45 22.09
N LEU A 294 -38.53 10.43 22.93
CA LEU A 294 -37.42 9.51 23.10
C LEU A 294 -37.86 8.09 22.77
N GLU A 295 -36.91 7.30 22.28
CA GLU A 295 -37.04 5.87 22.02
C GLU A 295 -35.99 5.14 22.86
N GLU A 296 -36.38 4.04 23.50
CA GLU A 296 -35.45 3.22 24.29
C GLU A 296 -34.52 2.40 23.39
N ILE A 297 -33.23 2.41 23.75
CA ILE A 297 -32.18 1.60 23.14
C ILE A 297 -31.99 0.35 23.99
N GLN A 298 -32.36 -0.80 23.44
CA GLN A 298 -32.26 -2.09 24.13
C GLN A 298 -30.98 -2.86 23.75
N GLN A 299 -30.49 -2.63 22.52
CA GLN A 299 -29.23 -3.16 22.02
C GLN A 299 -28.60 -2.16 21.06
N VAL A 300 -27.28 -2.11 21.01
CA VAL A 300 -26.57 -1.13 20.18
C VAL A 300 -25.31 -1.70 19.53
N GLY A 301 -25.12 -1.41 18.24
CA GLY A 301 -23.87 -1.63 17.51
C GLY A 301 -23.05 -0.34 17.44
N LEU A 302 -21.72 -0.45 17.46
CA LEU A 302 -20.83 0.71 17.55
C LEU A 302 -19.94 0.87 16.31
N GLU A 303 -19.89 2.08 15.77
CA GLU A 303 -18.87 2.54 14.83
C GLU A 303 -18.38 3.95 15.23
N LEU A 304 -17.57 4.00 16.30
CA LEU A 304 -17.03 5.25 16.85
C LEU A 304 -15.49 5.25 16.90
N HIS A 305 -14.89 6.40 16.58
CA HIS A 305 -13.62 7.00 17.00
C HIS A 305 -13.24 6.81 18.48
N GLN A 306 -11.95 6.67 18.83
CA GLN A 306 -11.51 6.56 20.23
C GLN A 306 -11.75 7.89 20.94
N ARG A 307 -11.45 8.97 20.22
CA ARG A 307 -11.81 10.34 20.59
C ARG A 307 -13.31 10.55 20.78
N GLU A 308 -14.14 9.77 20.10
CA GLU A 308 -15.61 9.87 20.21
C GLU A 308 -16.10 9.13 21.45
N PHE A 309 -15.49 8.00 21.82
CA PHE A 309 -15.70 7.37 23.13
C PHE A 309 -15.30 8.33 24.27
N HIS A 310 -14.11 8.93 24.18
CA HIS A 310 -13.62 9.86 25.21
C HIS A 310 -14.47 11.13 25.36
N ALA A 311 -15.21 11.52 24.32
CA ALA A 311 -16.11 12.67 24.38
C ALA A 311 -17.45 12.37 25.10
N LEU A 312 -17.78 11.09 25.31
CA LEU A 312 -19.00 10.69 26.01
C LEU A 312 -18.80 10.76 27.53
N GLN A 313 -19.86 11.12 28.25
CA GLN A 313 -19.83 11.12 29.71
C GLN A 313 -19.65 9.69 30.25
N PRO A 314 -18.94 9.50 31.38
CA PRO A 314 -18.66 8.17 31.92
C PRO A 314 -19.91 7.30 32.10
N GLU A 315 -20.99 7.86 32.65
CA GLU A 315 -22.24 7.12 32.85
C GLU A 315 -22.89 6.71 31.51
N MET A 316 -22.77 7.54 30.47
CA MET A 316 -23.26 7.18 29.12
C MET A 316 -22.51 5.95 28.58
N LEU A 317 -21.18 5.91 28.73
CA LEU A 317 -20.37 4.77 28.30
C LEU A 317 -20.72 3.49 29.06
N ARG A 318 -20.98 3.59 30.37
CA ARG A 318 -21.46 2.48 31.18
C ARG A 318 -22.77 1.92 30.64
N GLN A 319 -23.75 2.78 30.40
CA GLN A 319 -25.07 2.37 29.88
C GLN A 319 -25.01 1.82 28.46
N ILE A 320 -24.14 2.35 27.60
CA ILE A 320 -23.85 1.77 26.27
C ILE A 320 -23.23 0.37 26.43
N SER A 321 -22.25 0.22 27.32
CA SER A 321 -21.53 -1.05 27.51
C SER A 321 -22.45 -2.19 27.96
N LEU A 322 -23.52 -1.89 28.71
CA LEU A 322 -24.51 -2.88 29.12
C LEU A 322 -25.40 -3.43 28.00
N ARG A 323 -25.47 -2.72 26.87
CA ARG A 323 -26.39 -2.97 25.73
C ARG A 323 -25.64 -3.22 24.42
N CYS A 324 -24.33 -2.98 24.41
CA CYS A 324 -23.50 -3.16 23.24
C CYS A 324 -23.25 -4.65 23.00
N PHE A 325 -23.54 -5.13 21.80
CA PHE A 325 -23.24 -6.51 21.43
C PHE A 325 -21.78 -6.74 21.01
N ASN A 326 -21.01 -5.67 20.79
CA ASN A 326 -19.56 -5.77 20.62
C ASN A 326 -18.89 -5.34 21.92
N ASP A 327 -18.46 -6.30 22.74
CA ASP A 327 -18.02 -6.04 24.11
C ASP A 327 -16.92 -4.97 24.19
N MET A 328 -17.03 -4.08 25.17
CA MET A 328 -16.09 -2.96 25.29
C MET A 328 -14.67 -3.43 25.65
N ARG A 329 -14.51 -4.59 26.32
CA ARG A 329 -13.21 -5.22 26.56
C ARG A 329 -12.58 -5.65 25.23
N THR A 330 -13.37 -6.10 24.26
CA THR A 330 -12.90 -6.40 22.91
C THR A 330 -12.45 -5.15 22.17
N ILE A 331 -13.24 -4.09 22.23
CA ILE A 331 -12.92 -2.81 21.56
C ILE A 331 -11.67 -2.15 22.16
N LEU A 332 -11.53 -2.16 23.49
CA LEU A 332 -10.46 -1.41 24.19
C LEU A 332 -9.20 -2.23 24.44
N LEU A 333 -9.31 -3.55 24.66
CA LEU A 333 -8.16 -4.42 24.92
C LEU A 333 -7.73 -5.18 23.67
N VAL A 334 -8.64 -5.91 23.03
CA VAL A 334 -8.29 -6.86 21.96
C VAL A 334 -7.86 -6.16 20.67
N HIS A 335 -8.47 -5.00 20.37
CA HIS A 335 -8.06 -4.18 19.24
C HIS A 335 -6.68 -3.52 19.41
N ASP A 336 -6.20 -3.36 20.64
CA ASP A 336 -4.91 -2.71 20.90
C ASP A 336 -3.76 -3.61 20.41
N LYS A 337 -2.85 -3.04 19.62
CA LYS A 337 -1.74 -3.82 19.03
C LYS A 337 -0.82 -4.46 20.07
N ARG A 338 -0.82 -3.95 21.31
CA ARG A 338 -0.09 -4.55 22.44
C ARG A 338 -0.66 -5.91 22.83
N MET A 339 -1.92 -6.21 22.53
CA MET A 339 -2.53 -7.51 22.84
C MET A 339 -1.74 -8.68 22.23
N LEU A 340 -1.24 -8.55 21.00
CA LEU A 340 -0.42 -9.60 20.37
C LEU A 340 0.89 -9.85 21.13
N GLY A 341 1.53 -8.79 21.64
CA GLY A 341 2.71 -8.93 22.49
C GLY A 341 2.38 -9.54 23.85
N ILE A 342 1.20 -9.22 24.42
CA ILE A 342 0.71 -9.87 25.63
C ILE A 342 0.52 -11.37 25.43
N VAL A 343 -0.16 -11.77 24.35
CA VAL A 343 -0.38 -13.18 24.01
C VAL A 343 0.96 -13.91 23.91
N LYS A 344 1.97 -13.35 23.23
CA LYS A 344 3.31 -13.96 23.13
C LYS A 344 3.97 -14.16 24.49
N GLN A 345 3.91 -13.17 25.37
CA GLN A 345 4.49 -13.23 26.71
C GLN A 345 3.73 -14.19 27.65
N GLU A 346 2.44 -14.47 27.39
CA GLU A 346 1.61 -15.34 28.23
C GLU A 346 1.62 -16.81 27.80
N LEU A 347 2.28 -17.20 26.70
CA LEU A 347 2.21 -18.56 26.15
C LEU A 347 2.55 -19.64 27.19
N ASP A 348 3.65 -19.48 27.92
CA ASP A 348 4.07 -20.46 28.94
C ASP A 348 3.08 -20.56 30.10
N SER A 349 2.54 -19.42 30.56
CA SER A 349 1.50 -19.36 31.60
C SER A 349 0.20 -20.04 31.14
N LEU A 350 -0.21 -19.80 29.89
CA LEU A 350 -1.40 -20.40 29.30
C LEU A 350 -1.27 -21.93 29.18
N VAL A 351 -0.08 -22.43 28.85
CA VAL A 351 0.21 -23.88 28.85
C VAL A 351 0.22 -24.44 30.27
N ALA A 352 0.91 -23.79 31.21
CA ALA A 352 0.98 -24.23 32.60
C ALA A 352 -0.39 -24.30 33.27
N ARG A 353 -1.33 -23.42 32.88
CA ARG A 353 -2.72 -23.40 33.36
C ARG A 353 -3.69 -24.26 32.53
N ASN A 354 -3.19 -25.03 31.56
CA ASN A 354 -3.97 -25.90 30.68
C ASN A 354 -5.04 -25.17 29.85
N ILE A 355 -4.83 -23.89 29.56
CA ILE A 355 -5.68 -23.12 28.64
C ILE A 355 -5.30 -23.44 27.19
N LEU A 356 -4.00 -23.57 26.93
CA LEU A 356 -3.45 -24.00 25.65
C LEU A 356 -2.71 -25.32 25.81
N SER A 357 -2.82 -26.18 24.80
CA SER A 357 -1.86 -27.27 24.63
C SER A 357 -0.50 -26.72 24.18
N PRO A 358 0.61 -27.45 24.40
CA PRO A 358 1.92 -27.06 23.87
C PRO A 358 1.93 -26.85 22.34
N ALA A 359 1.11 -27.62 21.61
CA ALA A 359 0.97 -27.48 20.16
C ALA A 359 0.27 -26.16 19.77
N GLN A 360 -0.78 -25.77 20.49
CA GLN A 360 -1.46 -24.49 20.28
C GLN A 360 -0.56 -23.31 20.63
N ALA A 361 0.22 -23.40 21.71
CA ALA A 361 1.17 -22.35 22.08
C ALA A 361 2.25 -22.17 21.00
N LYS A 362 2.80 -23.27 20.46
CA LYS A 362 3.73 -23.23 19.33
C LYS A 362 3.09 -22.66 18.06
N THR A 363 1.82 -22.97 17.83
CA THR A 363 1.05 -22.42 16.70
C THR A 363 0.91 -20.91 16.82
N LEU A 364 0.62 -20.38 18.01
CA LEU A 364 0.57 -18.93 18.25
C LEU A 364 1.94 -18.27 18.14
N ASP A 365 2.99 -18.86 18.70
CA ASP A 365 4.34 -18.31 18.60
C ASP A 365 4.81 -18.17 17.14
N ARG A 366 4.50 -19.18 16.32
CA ARG A 366 4.73 -19.16 14.86
C ARG A 366 3.73 -18.30 14.11
N GLY A 367 2.53 -18.11 14.64
CA GLY A 367 1.45 -17.35 14.01
C GLY A 367 1.44 -15.87 14.35
N ILE A 368 2.23 -15.40 15.31
CA ILE A 368 2.32 -13.99 15.70
C ILE A 368 3.78 -13.53 15.50
N PRO A 369 4.03 -12.48 14.69
CA PRO A 369 5.37 -11.92 14.56
C PRO A 369 5.81 -11.32 15.90
N ASP A 370 7.11 -11.37 16.20
CA ASP A 370 7.63 -10.86 17.47
C ASP A 370 7.17 -9.43 17.70
N THR A 371 6.42 -9.25 18.79
CA THR A 371 5.73 -8.00 19.11
C THR A 371 6.19 -7.59 20.50
N ILE A 372 7.08 -6.60 20.54
CA ILE A 372 7.74 -6.10 21.73
C ILE A 372 6.95 -4.92 22.29
N LEU A 373 6.63 -5.00 23.57
CA LEU A 373 5.87 -3.98 24.28
C LEU A 373 6.77 -2.84 24.79
N PRO A 374 6.27 -1.59 24.84
CA PRO A 374 6.92 -0.52 25.60
C PRO A 374 7.20 -0.92 27.05
N GLY A 375 8.35 -0.51 27.57
CA GLY A 375 8.79 -0.81 28.93
C GLY A 375 9.18 -2.27 29.21
N SER A 376 9.07 -3.17 28.24
CA SER A 376 9.40 -4.59 28.40
C SER A 376 10.90 -4.87 28.49
N LEU A 377 11.29 -6.05 28.97
CA LEU A 377 12.69 -6.47 29.03
C LEU A 377 13.28 -6.65 27.62
N GLU A 378 12.47 -7.17 26.72
CA GLU A 378 12.76 -7.40 25.30
C GLU A 378 13.09 -6.09 24.59
N LEU A 379 12.41 -4.98 24.94
CA LEU A 379 12.77 -3.66 24.45
C LEU A 379 14.15 -3.22 24.93
N HIS A 380 14.47 -3.44 26.21
CA HIS A 380 15.78 -3.06 26.75
C HIS A 380 16.93 -3.83 26.05
N GLN A 381 16.71 -5.11 25.78
CA GLN A 381 17.63 -5.95 25.01
C GLN A 381 17.76 -5.44 23.57
N LEU A 382 16.64 -5.14 22.90
CA LEU A 382 16.64 -4.62 21.54
C LEU A 382 17.38 -3.28 21.44
N ILE A 383 17.26 -2.39 22.43
CA ILE A 383 18.03 -1.13 22.48
C ILE A 383 19.53 -1.41 22.57
N GLY A 384 19.95 -2.39 23.38
CA GLY A 384 21.34 -2.82 23.48
C GLY A 384 21.85 -3.31 22.13
N HIS A 385 21.18 -4.31 21.55
CA HIS A 385 21.56 -4.89 20.26
C HIS A 385 21.52 -3.87 19.12
N SER A 386 20.57 -2.93 19.11
CA SER A 386 20.48 -1.90 18.06
C SER A 386 21.66 -0.92 18.10
N LYS A 387 22.34 -0.75 19.23
CA LYS A 387 23.56 0.06 19.34
C LYS A 387 24.79 -0.69 18.82
N GLU A 388 24.83 -2.00 19.00
CA GLU A 388 25.92 -2.87 18.56
C GLU A 388 25.82 -3.23 17.07
N LEU A 389 24.58 -3.40 16.58
CA LEU A 389 24.25 -3.80 15.21
C LEU A 389 23.29 -2.79 14.58
N PRO A 390 23.81 -1.69 13.99
CA PRO A 390 22.99 -0.61 13.43
C PRO A 390 21.98 -1.02 12.36
N GLU A 391 22.25 -2.12 11.64
CA GLU A 391 21.39 -2.67 10.57
C GLU A 391 20.19 -3.46 11.11
N LEU A 392 20.20 -3.85 12.39
CA LEU A 392 19.11 -4.62 13.00
C LEU A 392 17.76 -3.91 12.89
N LYS A 393 17.77 -2.57 12.83
CA LYS A 393 16.56 -1.75 12.61
C LYS A 393 15.76 -2.17 11.38
N ASN A 394 16.42 -2.68 10.33
CA ASN A 394 15.77 -3.04 9.06
C ASN A 394 14.83 -4.26 9.21
N GLU A 395 14.99 -5.03 10.29
CA GLU A 395 14.16 -6.19 10.63
C GLU A 395 12.90 -5.83 11.43
N TYR A 396 12.71 -4.56 11.78
CA TYR A 396 11.62 -4.12 12.65
C TYR A 396 10.88 -2.92 12.08
N LEU A 397 9.69 -2.69 12.62
CA LEU A 397 8.86 -1.53 12.37
C LEU A 397 8.19 -1.07 13.68
N LEU A 398 7.84 0.21 13.75
CA LEU A 398 7.06 0.81 14.82
C LEU A 398 5.59 0.91 14.37
N LYS A 399 4.67 0.38 15.17
CA LYS A 399 3.22 0.55 14.93
C LYS A 399 2.56 1.31 16.08
N PRO A 400 1.88 2.44 15.82
CA PRO A 400 1.07 3.10 16.84
C PRO A 400 -0.01 2.16 17.37
N ILE A 401 -0.20 2.13 18.68
CA ILE A 401 -1.00 1.09 19.36
C ILE A 401 -2.49 1.09 18.98
N ARG A 402 -3.05 2.24 18.59
CA ARG A 402 -4.49 2.46 18.37
C ARG A 402 -4.85 3.01 16.98
N SER A 403 -3.87 3.17 16.09
CA SER A 403 -4.14 3.62 14.71
C SER A 403 -4.75 2.51 13.86
N GLY A 404 -5.55 2.87 12.86
CA GLY A 404 -6.06 1.94 11.83
C GLY A 404 -5.47 2.26 10.46
N LYS A 405 -5.77 1.42 9.46
CA LYS A 405 -5.46 1.68 8.04
C LYS A 405 -3.96 1.92 7.75
N GLY A 406 -3.08 1.36 8.57
CA GLY A 406 -1.62 1.54 8.47
C GLY A 406 -1.10 2.92 8.89
N ASP A 407 -1.96 3.80 9.41
CA ASP A 407 -1.59 5.17 9.73
C ASP A 407 -0.51 5.24 10.82
N GLY A 408 0.52 6.04 10.57
CA GLY A 408 1.67 6.24 11.45
C GLY A 408 2.63 5.06 11.61
N ILE A 409 2.51 3.98 10.82
CA ILE A 409 3.51 2.90 10.82
C ILE A 409 4.82 3.41 10.23
N VAL A 410 5.95 3.12 10.89
CA VAL A 410 7.29 3.51 10.44
C VAL A 410 8.19 2.29 10.39
N PHE A 411 8.77 1.99 9.23
CA PHE A 411 9.74 0.91 9.09
C PHE A 411 11.11 1.37 9.59
N GLY A 412 11.85 0.51 10.29
CA GLY A 412 13.18 0.86 10.78
C GLY A 412 14.18 1.07 9.64
N GLU A 413 13.94 0.48 8.47
CA GLU A 413 14.75 0.74 7.26
C GLU A 413 14.66 2.19 6.76
N ASP A 414 13.54 2.87 7.03
CA ASP A 414 13.32 4.28 6.66
C ASP A 414 13.99 5.29 7.62
N LEU A 415 14.48 4.81 8.77
CA LEU A 415 15.09 5.62 9.83
C LEU A 415 16.61 5.48 9.82
N SER A 416 17.34 6.53 10.20
CA SER A 416 18.75 6.37 10.56
C SER A 416 18.89 5.55 11.86
N SER A 417 20.02 4.90 12.06
CA SER A 417 20.26 4.11 13.28
C SER A 417 20.20 4.95 14.56
N THR A 418 20.61 6.22 14.51
CA THR A 418 20.48 7.16 15.63
C THR A 418 19.02 7.48 15.93
N GLU A 419 18.22 7.77 14.90
CA GLU A 419 16.78 8.01 15.06
C GLU A 419 16.05 6.78 15.59
N TRP A 420 16.37 5.59 15.05
CA TRP A 420 15.82 4.32 15.52
C TRP A 420 16.05 4.12 17.02
N VAL A 421 17.31 4.21 17.46
CA VAL A 421 17.66 4.06 18.89
C VAL A 421 16.99 5.14 19.75
N ALA A 422 16.88 6.37 19.27
CA ALA A 422 16.19 7.45 19.99
C ALA A 422 14.68 7.15 20.16
N ARG A 423 14.01 6.64 19.11
CA ARG A 423 12.61 6.21 19.17
C ARG A 423 12.43 5.05 20.15
N LEU A 424 13.30 4.05 20.12
CA LEU A 424 13.25 2.94 21.08
C LEU A 424 13.46 3.41 22.53
N GLN A 425 14.36 4.37 22.76
CA GLN A 425 14.57 4.93 24.10
C GLN A 425 13.34 5.64 24.66
N GLN A 426 12.55 6.30 23.81
CA GLN A 426 11.29 6.93 24.22
C GLN A 426 10.26 5.90 24.70
N LEU A 427 10.33 4.66 24.22
CA LEU A 427 9.42 3.58 24.59
C LEU A 427 9.84 2.82 25.87
N ARG A 428 10.91 3.24 26.56
CA ARG A 428 11.36 2.61 27.82
C ARG A 428 10.36 2.74 28.95
N ALA A 429 9.53 3.78 28.93
CA ALA A 429 8.39 3.86 29.83
C ALA A 429 7.18 3.20 29.17
N SER A 430 6.44 2.38 29.92
CA SER A 430 5.16 1.82 29.44
C SER A 430 4.03 2.85 29.42
N GLN A 431 4.17 3.94 30.18
CA GLN A 431 3.16 4.97 30.40
C GLN A 431 2.72 5.65 29.09
N LEU A 432 1.42 5.94 29.00
CA LEU A 432 0.86 6.73 27.90
C LEU A 432 1.29 8.20 28.07
N SER A 433 1.94 8.77 27.06
CA SER A 433 2.28 10.19 27.06
C SER A 433 1.03 11.02 26.76
N ALA A 434 0.77 12.06 27.56
CA ALA A 434 -0.28 13.04 27.29
C ALA A 434 -0.09 13.65 25.89
N GLY A 435 -1.06 13.44 24.99
CA GLY A 435 -0.99 13.88 23.59
C GLY A 435 -0.80 12.78 22.54
N GLY A 436 -0.69 11.52 22.96
CA GLY A 436 -0.81 10.36 22.07
C GLY A 436 0.43 10.07 21.22
N GLY A 437 1.04 8.91 21.43
CA GLY A 437 2.12 8.47 20.55
C GLY A 437 2.97 7.33 21.08
N THR A 438 2.37 6.32 21.73
CA THR A 438 3.10 5.07 22.01
C THR A 438 2.96 4.08 20.85
N CYS A 439 4.00 3.26 20.65
CA CYS A 439 4.07 2.28 19.58
C CYS A 439 4.52 0.93 20.15
N ILE A 440 4.04 -0.16 19.56
CA ILE A 440 4.75 -1.44 19.67
C ILE A 440 5.92 -1.46 18.68
N ILE A 441 6.89 -2.32 18.95
CA ILE A 441 7.91 -2.71 17.98
C ILE A 441 7.54 -4.10 17.48
N GLN A 442 7.39 -4.28 16.18
CA GLN A 442 7.06 -5.58 15.59
C GLN A 442 8.13 -5.99 14.59
N ARG A 443 8.50 -7.26 14.56
CA ARG A 443 9.35 -7.80 13.51
C ARG A 443 8.67 -7.61 12.15
N LYS A 444 9.41 -7.11 11.18
CA LYS A 444 8.99 -7.01 9.78
C LYS A 444 8.76 -8.41 9.22
N VAL A 445 7.57 -8.66 8.70
CA VAL A 445 7.23 -9.91 7.99
C VAL A 445 7.67 -9.76 6.53
N ASN A 446 8.59 -10.60 6.08
CA ASN A 446 9.09 -10.59 4.71
C ASN A 446 8.12 -11.38 3.83
N GLN A 447 7.23 -10.66 3.15
CA GLN A 447 6.11 -11.28 2.46
C GLN A 447 6.51 -12.03 1.20
N ILE A 448 5.86 -13.17 0.96
CA ILE A 448 5.90 -13.86 -0.33
C ILE A 448 5.17 -13.00 -1.37
N LEU A 449 5.75 -12.88 -2.57
CA LEU A 449 5.11 -12.20 -3.71
C LEU A 449 4.39 -13.23 -4.59
N TYR A 450 3.12 -12.97 -4.88
CA TYR A 450 2.29 -13.82 -5.73
C TYR A 450 1.94 -13.14 -7.05
N ASP A 451 1.85 -13.92 -8.12
CA ASP A 451 1.29 -13.45 -9.38
C ASP A 451 -0.22 -13.23 -9.24
N VAL A 452 -0.68 -11.99 -9.42
CA VAL A 452 -2.10 -11.62 -9.32
C VAL A 452 -2.55 -10.74 -10.49
N VAL A 453 -3.81 -10.91 -10.86
CA VAL A 453 -4.54 -10.14 -11.86
C VAL A 453 -5.69 -9.41 -11.17
N LEU A 454 -5.47 -8.13 -10.88
CA LEU A 454 -6.42 -7.29 -10.14
C LEU A 454 -7.32 -6.43 -11.03
N ARG A 455 -6.96 -6.25 -12.31
CA ARG A 455 -7.69 -5.37 -13.23
C ARG A 455 -8.54 -6.16 -14.24
N PRO A 456 -9.69 -5.61 -14.69
CA PRO A 456 -10.58 -6.26 -15.66
C PRO A 456 -9.94 -6.51 -17.04
N THR A 457 -8.93 -5.71 -17.41
CA THR A 457 -8.16 -5.91 -18.64
C THR A 457 -7.29 -7.17 -18.61
N GLY A 458 -7.17 -7.77 -17.41
CA GLY A 458 -6.16 -8.74 -16.99
C GLY A 458 -4.80 -8.61 -17.64
N ALA A 459 -4.41 -7.35 -17.78
CA ALA A 459 -3.03 -6.98 -17.90
C ALA A 459 -2.29 -7.55 -16.68
N LYS A 460 -1.52 -8.62 -16.90
CA LYS A 460 -0.31 -8.92 -16.13
C LYS A 460 0.72 -7.83 -16.44
N THR A 461 0.38 -6.57 -16.20
CA THR A 461 1.36 -5.53 -16.40
C THR A 461 2.28 -5.57 -15.20
N SER A 462 3.37 -6.30 -15.35
CA SER A 462 4.56 -5.90 -14.61
C SER A 462 4.73 -4.41 -14.91
N HIS A 463 4.90 -3.60 -13.88
CA HIS A 463 5.16 -2.16 -14.02
C HIS A 463 6.23 -1.87 -15.10
N ILE A 464 7.20 -2.79 -15.25
CA ILE A 464 8.23 -2.82 -16.28
C ILE A 464 7.64 -2.86 -17.71
N THR A 465 6.57 -3.62 -17.94
CA THR A 465 5.83 -3.69 -19.22
C THR A 465 5.28 -2.32 -19.62
N GLU A 466 4.60 -1.65 -18.69
CA GLU A 466 3.97 -0.35 -18.95
C GLU A 466 5.03 0.71 -19.26
N VAL A 467 6.12 0.71 -18.48
CA VAL A 467 7.28 1.58 -18.74
C VAL A 467 7.88 1.28 -20.11
N SER A 468 8.13 0.01 -20.45
CA SER A 468 8.71 -0.38 -21.75
C SER A 468 7.84 0.06 -22.92
N ASN A 469 6.52 -0.16 -22.83
CA ASN A 469 5.58 0.23 -23.87
C ASN A 469 5.50 1.75 -24.03
N SER A 470 5.53 2.50 -22.92
CA SER A 470 5.52 3.97 -22.93
C SER A 470 6.80 4.54 -23.53
N LEU A 471 7.97 3.98 -23.18
CA LEU A 471 9.25 4.35 -23.81
C LEU A 471 9.26 4.03 -25.31
N ARG A 472 8.75 2.86 -25.73
CA ARG A 472 8.66 2.51 -27.16
C ARG A 472 7.73 3.43 -27.93
N LYS A 473 6.53 3.72 -27.38
CA LYS A 473 5.53 4.56 -28.04
C LYS A 473 5.97 6.02 -28.08
N SER A 474 6.19 6.63 -26.93
CA SER A 474 6.37 8.08 -26.78
C SER A 474 7.84 8.51 -26.67
N GLY A 475 8.75 7.61 -26.28
CA GLY A 475 10.16 7.96 -26.05
C GLY A 475 10.40 8.77 -24.78
N ILE A 476 9.38 9.08 -23.98
CA ILE A 476 9.51 9.80 -22.72
C ILE A 476 8.38 9.40 -21.78
N LEU A 477 8.66 9.32 -20.48
CA LEU A 477 7.64 9.23 -19.44
C LEU A 477 8.12 9.81 -18.11
N LYS A 478 7.17 10.18 -17.26
CA LYS A 478 7.39 10.54 -15.86
C LYS A 478 6.71 9.50 -14.97
N VAL A 479 7.43 9.01 -13.95
CA VAL A 479 6.87 8.22 -12.85
C VAL A 479 6.93 9.04 -11.56
N SER A 480 5.82 9.12 -10.84
CA SER A 480 5.77 9.74 -9.51
C SER A 480 5.74 8.65 -8.44
N LEU A 481 6.85 8.50 -7.71
CA LEU A 481 6.94 7.54 -6.61
C LEU A 481 6.06 8.01 -5.44
N GLN A 482 5.25 7.11 -4.91
CA GLN A 482 4.42 7.34 -3.71
C GLN A 482 5.13 6.85 -2.43
N PHE A 483 6.44 6.65 -2.51
CA PHE A 483 7.30 6.15 -1.44
C PHE A 483 8.69 6.79 -1.58
N LYS A 484 9.44 6.82 -0.49
CA LYS A 484 10.80 7.35 -0.46
C LYS A 484 11.76 6.35 -1.12
N ASP A 485 12.65 6.84 -1.99
CA ASP A 485 13.63 5.98 -2.69
C ASP A 485 14.97 6.70 -2.87
N ASP A 486 15.54 7.21 -1.78
CA ASP A 486 16.79 7.99 -1.82
C ASP A 486 18.00 7.19 -2.33
N ASN A 487 17.89 5.86 -2.34
CA ASN A 487 18.92 4.92 -2.80
C ASN A 487 18.68 4.40 -4.23
N SER A 488 17.63 4.86 -4.92
CA SER A 488 17.31 4.49 -6.32
C SER A 488 17.06 2.99 -6.54
N HIS A 489 16.52 2.29 -5.55
CA HIS A 489 16.17 0.87 -5.66
C HIS A 489 15.12 0.65 -6.74
N TYR A 490 14.14 1.56 -6.86
CA TYR A 490 13.13 1.48 -7.90
C TYR A 490 13.76 1.53 -9.28
N LEU A 491 14.62 2.53 -9.54
CA LEU A 491 15.29 2.69 -10.84
C LEU A 491 16.20 1.50 -11.16
N LYS A 492 16.94 1.00 -10.16
CA LYS A 492 17.81 -0.18 -10.31
C LYS A 492 16.99 -1.40 -10.74
N ASN A 493 15.92 -1.71 -10.01
CA ASN A 493 15.06 -2.86 -10.30
C ASN A 493 14.35 -2.72 -11.65
N LEU A 494 13.91 -1.49 -11.98
CA LEU A 494 13.28 -1.20 -13.25
C LEU A 494 14.21 -1.46 -14.44
N ILE A 495 15.45 -0.96 -14.41
CA ILE A 495 16.40 -1.14 -15.51
C ILE A 495 16.83 -2.60 -15.65
N LEU A 496 17.10 -3.29 -14.53
CA LEU A 496 17.39 -4.73 -14.56
C LEU A 496 16.21 -5.52 -15.12
N GLY A 497 14.98 -5.12 -14.79
CA GLY A 497 13.76 -5.67 -15.36
C GLY A 497 13.65 -5.43 -16.88
N LEU A 498 13.90 -4.21 -17.33
CA LEU A 498 13.88 -3.86 -18.76
C LEU A 498 14.94 -4.64 -19.55
N HIS A 499 16.12 -4.86 -18.97
CA HIS A 499 17.14 -5.72 -19.55
C HIS A 499 16.65 -7.17 -19.67
N LYS A 500 16.21 -7.75 -18.54
CA LYS A 500 15.82 -9.15 -18.46
C LYS A 500 14.64 -9.51 -19.37
N TYR A 501 13.64 -8.63 -19.47
CA TYR A 501 12.36 -8.95 -20.13
C TYR A 501 12.16 -8.27 -21.48
N TYR A 502 12.88 -7.18 -21.78
CA TYR A 502 12.66 -6.37 -22.99
C TYR A 502 13.92 -6.11 -23.81
N GLY A 503 15.04 -6.77 -23.47
CA GLY A 503 16.26 -6.74 -24.27
C GLY A 503 16.97 -5.38 -24.29
N HIS A 504 16.71 -4.51 -23.31
CA HIS A 504 17.51 -3.29 -23.13
C HIS A 504 18.95 -3.69 -22.76
N GLY A 505 19.96 -3.03 -23.29
CA GLY A 505 21.33 -3.20 -22.82
C GLY A 505 21.52 -2.72 -21.37
N LEU A 506 22.56 -3.22 -20.71
CA LEU A 506 22.88 -2.91 -19.31
C LEU A 506 23.28 -1.42 -19.10
N PRO A 507 23.21 -0.91 -17.86
CA PRO A 507 23.69 0.42 -17.53
C PRO A 507 25.16 0.64 -17.85
N ILE A 508 25.49 1.86 -18.28
CA ILE A 508 26.87 2.29 -18.49
C ILE A 508 27.36 3.12 -17.31
N THR A 509 28.63 2.95 -16.95
CA THR A 509 29.29 3.74 -15.91
C THR A 509 29.47 5.19 -16.37
N HIS A 510 29.27 6.15 -15.47
CA HIS A 510 29.45 7.56 -15.82
C HIS A 510 30.90 7.91 -16.15
N SER A 511 31.85 7.37 -15.37
CA SER A 511 33.29 7.51 -15.52
C SER A 511 33.98 6.25 -14.95
N ALA A 512 35.29 6.13 -15.13
CA ALA A 512 36.07 5.02 -14.56
C ALA A 512 35.97 4.91 -13.01
N SER A 513 35.58 5.99 -12.33
CA SER A 513 35.48 6.10 -10.87
C SER A 513 34.06 6.14 -10.33
N ARG A 514 33.02 6.13 -11.18
CA ARG A 514 31.61 6.23 -10.76
C ARG A 514 30.77 5.10 -11.37
N GLY A 515 29.96 4.45 -10.53
CA GLY A 515 29.09 3.34 -10.90
C GLY A 515 27.92 3.73 -11.81
N TRP A 516 26.85 2.92 -11.81
CA TRP A 516 25.68 3.10 -12.68
C TRP A 516 24.87 4.37 -12.37
N PHE A 517 24.87 4.78 -11.10
CA PHE A 517 24.18 5.96 -10.63
C PHE A 517 25.19 7.02 -10.19
N TRP A 518 24.90 8.27 -10.51
CA TRP A 518 25.68 9.40 -10.03
C TRP A 518 24.80 10.60 -9.71
N ASP A 519 25.27 11.38 -8.75
CA ASP A 519 24.58 12.58 -8.31
C ASP A 519 24.85 13.74 -9.28
N ILE A 520 23.78 14.43 -9.63
CA ILE A 520 23.76 15.69 -10.36
C ILE A 520 23.33 16.76 -9.38
N ARG A 521 24.32 17.37 -8.75
CA ARG A 521 24.16 18.48 -7.81
C ARG A 521 25.21 19.56 -8.09
N PRO A 522 24.87 20.85 -7.92
CA PRO A 522 25.87 21.91 -7.88
C PRO A 522 26.99 21.56 -6.90
N ASN A 523 28.22 21.49 -7.38
CA ASN A 523 29.38 21.19 -6.54
C ASN A 523 30.55 22.10 -6.92
N SER A 524 31.19 22.72 -5.92
CA SER A 524 32.34 23.60 -6.12
C SER A 524 33.66 23.00 -5.64
N THR A 525 33.64 21.80 -5.03
CA THR A 525 34.81 21.23 -4.34
C THR A 525 35.20 19.82 -4.79
N THR A 526 34.29 19.05 -5.40
CA THR A 526 34.56 17.67 -5.86
C THR A 526 34.16 17.48 -7.32
N PHE A 527 35.16 17.36 -8.20
CA PHE A 527 34.99 17.28 -9.66
C PHE A 527 35.26 15.86 -10.18
N GLN A 528 34.75 15.54 -11.38
CA GLN A 528 34.94 14.22 -12.00
C GLN A 528 36.39 13.95 -12.39
N THR A 529 37.12 15.00 -12.76
CA THR A 529 38.57 14.97 -12.99
C THR A 529 39.21 16.11 -12.19
N PRO A 530 40.53 16.09 -11.93
CA PRO A 530 41.20 17.14 -11.17
C PRO A 530 41.03 18.56 -11.75
N THR A 531 40.68 18.68 -13.03
CA THR A 531 40.66 19.96 -13.76
C THR A 531 39.34 20.29 -14.47
N HIS A 532 38.39 19.37 -14.57
CA HIS A 532 37.14 19.59 -15.32
C HIS A 532 35.90 18.99 -14.62
N GLN A 533 34.81 19.78 -14.63
CA GLN A 533 33.50 19.43 -14.11
C GLN A 533 32.50 19.23 -15.25
N ALA A 534 31.66 18.19 -15.18
CA ALA A 534 30.58 18.04 -16.14
C ALA A 534 29.58 19.19 -16.01
N ARG A 535 29.18 19.78 -17.15
CA ARG A 535 28.21 20.89 -17.21
C ARG A 535 26.88 20.58 -16.52
N SER A 536 26.45 19.31 -16.49
CA SER A 536 25.25 18.90 -15.75
C SER A 536 25.36 19.15 -14.23
N GLU A 537 26.57 19.11 -13.67
CA GLU A 537 26.86 19.30 -12.25
C GLU A 537 27.10 20.78 -11.88
N THR A 538 26.98 21.70 -12.83
CA THR A 538 27.12 23.15 -12.58
C THR A 538 25.75 23.82 -12.45
N MET A 539 25.76 25.07 -11.95
CA MET A 539 24.56 25.93 -11.89
C MET A 539 24.22 26.63 -13.21
N GLN A 540 25.13 26.61 -14.19
CA GLN A 540 24.96 27.31 -15.47
C GLN A 540 23.82 26.70 -16.28
N GLU A 541 23.34 27.36 -17.32
CA GLU A 541 22.47 26.70 -18.29
C GLU A 541 23.17 25.49 -18.95
N PHE A 542 22.37 24.51 -19.34
CA PHE A 542 22.81 23.42 -20.20
C PHE A 542 21.98 23.47 -21.50
N PRO A 543 22.55 24.00 -22.59
CA PRO A 543 21.87 24.12 -23.89
C PRO A 543 21.40 22.78 -24.46
N TRP A 544 20.67 22.83 -25.56
CA TRP A 544 20.15 21.65 -26.26
C TRP A 544 21.23 20.60 -26.53
N HIS A 545 21.02 19.39 -26.02
CA HIS A 545 21.92 18.28 -26.21
C HIS A 545 21.20 16.93 -26.11
N THR A 546 21.91 15.88 -26.49
CA THR A 546 21.67 14.48 -26.13
C THR A 546 22.84 13.98 -25.29
N ASP A 547 22.60 13.05 -24.38
CA ASP A 547 23.64 12.48 -23.54
C ASP A 547 24.64 11.65 -24.36
N CYS A 548 25.94 11.85 -24.11
CA CYS A 548 27.04 11.13 -24.77
C CYS A 548 27.00 11.18 -26.31
N SER A 549 26.62 12.32 -26.90
CA SER A 549 26.58 12.52 -28.37
C SER A 549 27.92 12.27 -29.09
N TYR A 550 29.03 12.33 -28.35
CA TYR A 550 30.40 12.08 -28.80
C TYR A 550 30.82 10.60 -28.78
N GLU A 551 29.99 9.69 -28.26
CA GLU A 551 30.28 8.25 -28.27
C GLU A 551 29.85 7.61 -29.60
N GLU A 552 30.56 6.58 -30.04
CA GLU A 552 30.15 5.76 -31.20
C GLU A 552 28.77 5.14 -30.95
N ALA A 553 28.61 4.53 -29.77
CA ALA A 553 27.38 3.92 -29.29
C ALA A 553 26.80 4.70 -28.08
N PRO A 554 26.09 5.82 -28.30
CA PRO A 554 25.47 6.58 -27.23
C PRO A 554 24.40 5.71 -26.54
N PRO A 555 24.10 5.99 -25.26
CA PRO A 555 23.02 5.32 -24.57
C PRO A 555 21.70 5.63 -25.27
N ARG A 556 20.89 4.59 -25.50
CA ARG A 556 19.55 4.76 -26.06
C ARG A 556 18.62 5.46 -25.08
N TYR A 557 18.83 5.24 -23.78
CA TYR A 557 17.97 5.81 -22.74
C TYR A 557 18.78 6.40 -21.58
N PHE A 558 18.19 7.41 -20.94
CA PHE A 558 18.64 7.87 -19.63
C PHE A 558 17.44 8.12 -18.70
N ALA A 559 17.72 8.20 -17.40
CA ALA A 559 16.74 8.58 -16.42
C ALA A 559 17.29 9.62 -15.43
N LEU A 560 16.39 10.45 -14.91
CA LEU A 560 16.63 11.44 -13.88
C LEU A 560 15.65 11.21 -12.74
N GLN A 561 16.16 10.85 -11.56
CA GLN A 561 15.40 10.85 -10.32
C GLN A 561 15.60 12.17 -9.58
N VAL A 562 14.51 12.79 -9.17
CA VAL A 562 14.50 14.00 -8.35
C VAL A 562 14.56 13.59 -6.88
N LEU A 563 15.72 13.78 -6.27
CA LEU A 563 15.90 13.65 -4.82
C LEU A 563 15.60 14.98 -4.12
N ARG A 564 15.89 16.09 -4.79
CA ARG A 564 15.49 17.44 -4.42
C ARG A 564 15.39 18.32 -5.67
N GLU A 565 14.21 18.86 -5.92
CA GLU A 565 13.95 19.83 -6.98
C GLU A 565 14.63 21.18 -6.73
N ASP A 566 14.66 22.04 -7.76
CA ASP A 566 15.04 23.44 -7.57
C ASP A 566 13.90 24.21 -6.92
N ARG A 567 14.14 24.84 -5.77
CA ARG A 567 13.12 25.60 -5.02
C ARG A 567 13.19 27.11 -5.25
N CYS A 568 14.04 27.55 -6.17
CA CYS A 568 14.34 28.96 -6.43
C CYS A 568 13.95 29.37 -7.88
N GLY A 569 13.06 28.60 -8.52
CA GLY A 569 12.54 28.90 -9.85
C GLY A 569 13.53 28.65 -11.00
N GLY A 570 14.56 27.84 -10.77
CA GLY A 570 15.53 27.40 -11.78
C GLY A 570 15.36 25.93 -12.18
N GLY A 571 16.35 25.38 -12.88
CA GLY A 571 16.51 23.94 -13.12
C GLY A 571 15.40 23.24 -13.93
N THR A 572 14.59 24.00 -14.66
CA THR A 572 13.54 23.51 -15.58
C THR A 572 14.17 22.67 -16.68
N LEU A 573 13.64 21.46 -16.87
CA LEU A 573 14.05 20.54 -17.93
C LEU A 573 13.15 20.74 -19.14
N SER A 574 13.71 21.30 -20.21
CA SER A 574 13.02 21.49 -21.49
C SER A 574 13.32 20.32 -22.41
N VAL A 575 12.31 19.75 -23.06
CA VAL A 575 12.48 18.61 -23.97
C VAL A 575 11.75 18.84 -25.30
N MET A 576 12.40 18.48 -26.41
CA MET A 576 11.87 18.65 -27.76
C MET A 576 11.89 17.33 -28.53
N ASN A 577 10.75 16.97 -29.12
CA ASN A 577 10.63 15.74 -29.91
C ASN A 577 11.35 15.90 -31.25
N VAL A 578 12.25 14.96 -31.55
CA VAL A 578 13.13 15.06 -32.74
C VAL A 578 12.37 14.83 -34.05
N GLY A 579 11.34 13.98 -34.06
CA GLY A 579 10.50 13.81 -35.23
C GLY A 579 9.76 15.09 -35.60
N LYS A 580 9.23 15.80 -34.59
CA LYS A 580 8.62 17.11 -34.78
C LYS A 580 9.66 18.15 -35.22
N LEU A 581 10.82 18.22 -34.56
CA LEU A 581 11.90 19.13 -34.95
C LEU A 581 12.32 18.93 -36.41
N SER A 582 12.51 17.68 -36.82
CA SER A 582 12.92 17.35 -38.20
C SER A 582 11.88 17.76 -39.24
N SER A 583 10.59 17.80 -38.87
CA SER A 583 9.52 18.31 -39.75
C SER A 583 9.53 19.83 -39.95
N LEU A 584 10.22 20.57 -39.08
CA LEU A 584 10.38 22.03 -39.16
C LEU A 584 11.65 22.44 -39.93
N LEU A 585 12.53 21.49 -40.23
CA LEU A 585 13.75 21.73 -41.00
C LEU A 585 13.49 21.54 -42.50
N SER A 586 14.25 22.26 -43.33
CA SER A 586 14.20 22.10 -44.77
C SER A 586 14.62 20.68 -45.19
N PRO A 587 14.04 20.10 -46.26
CA PRO A 587 14.43 18.78 -46.75
C PRO A 587 15.94 18.67 -47.05
N THR A 588 16.54 19.75 -47.57
CA THR A 588 17.98 19.84 -47.84
C THR A 588 18.80 19.77 -46.56
N THR A 589 18.38 20.45 -45.50
CA THR A 589 19.04 20.41 -44.18
C THR A 589 18.91 19.02 -43.55
N CYS A 590 17.74 18.40 -43.58
CA CYS A 590 17.58 17.01 -43.12
C CYS A 590 18.52 16.05 -43.87
N ALA A 591 18.60 16.17 -45.20
CA ALA A 591 19.50 15.35 -46.01
C ALA A 591 20.99 15.55 -45.67
N ALA A 592 21.41 16.80 -45.40
CA ALA A 592 22.78 17.09 -44.98
C ALA A 592 23.10 16.58 -43.57
N LEU A 593 22.17 16.74 -42.62
CA LEU A 593 22.34 16.26 -41.24
C LEU A 593 22.41 14.73 -41.13
N LEU A 594 21.85 14.00 -42.11
CA LEU A 594 21.93 12.54 -42.22
C LEU A 594 23.28 12.03 -42.75
N ARG A 595 24.11 12.88 -43.38
CA ARG A 595 25.41 12.48 -43.91
C ARG A 595 26.49 12.50 -42.81
N PRO A 596 27.50 11.61 -42.88
CA PRO A 596 28.59 11.59 -41.92
C PRO A 596 29.61 12.72 -42.16
N GLU A 597 29.15 13.96 -42.17
CA GLU A 597 29.91 15.17 -42.49
C GLU A 597 30.15 16.07 -41.27
N PHE A 598 30.06 15.51 -40.06
CA PHE A 598 30.25 16.24 -38.81
C PHE A 598 31.32 15.56 -37.95
N ARG A 599 32.34 16.34 -37.56
CA ARG A 599 33.28 15.95 -36.51
C ARG A 599 32.68 16.31 -35.16
N ILE A 600 32.61 15.34 -34.26
CA ILE A 600 32.09 15.48 -32.90
C ILE A 600 33.23 15.20 -31.93
N ASP A 601 33.67 16.24 -31.21
CA ASP A 601 34.80 16.14 -30.29
C ASP A 601 34.36 15.55 -28.94
N VAL A 602 35.21 14.72 -28.32
CA VAL A 602 34.98 14.23 -26.95
C VAL A 602 35.28 15.37 -25.99
N PRO A 603 34.32 15.80 -25.14
CA PRO A 603 34.57 16.88 -24.18
C PRO A 603 35.74 16.55 -23.24
N PRO A 604 36.55 17.54 -22.82
CA PRO A 604 37.72 17.32 -21.98
C PRO A 604 37.44 16.52 -20.71
N GLU A 605 36.26 16.71 -20.10
CA GLU A 605 35.82 16.02 -18.88
C GLU A 605 35.53 14.52 -19.08
N PHE A 606 35.47 14.03 -20.32
CA PHE A 606 35.09 12.64 -20.67
C PHE A 606 36.14 11.89 -21.50
N VAL A 607 37.36 12.43 -21.66
CA VAL A 607 38.45 11.76 -22.38
C VAL A 607 38.92 10.53 -21.61
N LYS A 608 38.67 9.33 -22.16
CA LYS A 608 39.09 8.04 -21.57
C LYS A 608 40.48 7.58 -22.02
N SER A 609 40.91 7.99 -23.22
CA SER A 609 42.21 7.67 -23.79
C SER A 609 42.60 8.71 -24.84
N ASP A 610 43.89 9.01 -24.99
CA ASP A 610 44.38 9.96 -25.99
C ASP A 610 44.16 9.52 -27.45
N ALA A 611 43.93 8.23 -27.68
CA ALA A 611 43.74 7.66 -29.01
C ALA A 611 42.33 7.91 -29.61
N LYS A 612 41.33 8.30 -28.81
CA LYS A 612 39.94 8.51 -29.26
C LYS A 612 39.36 9.82 -28.71
N ARG A 613 39.67 10.92 -29.40
CA ARG A 613 39.24 12.28 -29.01
C ARG A 613 38.13 12.87 -29.88
N GLN A 614 37.75 12.21 -30.96
CA GLN A 614 36.72 12.67 -31.88
C GLN A 614 36.10 11.50 -32.62
N ILE A 615 34.88 11.69 -33.11
CA ILE A 615 34.21 10.81 -34.07
C ILE A 615 33.75 11.62 -35.28
N ILE A 616 33.62 10.97 -36.43
CA ILE A 616 32.99 11.56 -37.62
C ILE A 616 31.68 10.81 -37.88
N GLY A 617 30.57 11.53 -37.92
CA GLY A 617 29.25 10.91 -38.04
C GLY A 617 28.17 11.90 -38.46
N SER A 618 26.94 11.39 -38.60
CA SER A 618 25.75 12.20 -38.86
C SER A 618 25.19 12.78 -37.56
N LEU A 619 24.46 13.89 -37.66
CA LEU A 619 23.73 14.46 -36.52
C LEU A 619 22.30 13.93 -36.44
N LEU A 620 21.67 13.64 -37.58
CA LEU A 620 20.38 12.95 -37.66
C LEU A 620 20.56 11.49 -38.06
N ALA A 621 19.58 10.68 -37.65
CA ALA A 621 19.37 9.33 -38.13
C ALA A 621 17.86 9.08 -38.34
N SER A 622 17.56 8.22 -39.30
CA SER A 622 16.19 7.79 -39.58
C SER A 622 15.79 6.60 -38.71
N ASP A 623 14.52 6.53 -38.37
CA ASP A 623 13.94 5.32 -37.78
C ASP A 623 13.76 4.19 -38.83
N VAL A 624 13.19 3.08 -38.39
CA VAL A 624 12.90 1.91 -39.24
C VAL A 624 11.94 2.21 -40.40
N SER A 625 11.18 3.31 -40.33
CA SER A 625 10.27 3.76 -41.40
C SER A 625 10.95 4.73 -42.38
N GLY A 626 12.23 5.03 -42.17
CA GLY A 626 13.01 5.96 -43.00
C GLY A 626 12.82 7.43 -42.61
N VAL A 627 12.01 7.73 -41.60
CA VAL A 627 11.73 9.11 -41.15
C VAL A 627 12.86 9.61 -40.24
N PRO A 628 13.43 10.81 -40.49
CA PRO A 628 14.41 11.43 -39.58
C PRO A 628 13.76 11.72 -38.23
N SER A 629 14.06 10.90 -37.23
CA SER A 629 13.42 10.99 -35.91
C SER A 629 14.40 10.78 -34.76
N MET A 630 15.69 10.68 -35.06
CA MET A 630 16.75 10.49 -34.09
C MET A 630 17.84 11.54 -34.29
N VAL A 631 18.41 12.03 -33.18
CA VAL A 631 19.49 13.02 -33.19
C VAL A 631 20.60 12.63 -32.22
N ARG A 632 21.83 13.02 -32.55
CA ARG A 632 22.93 13.19 -31.60
C ARG A 632 23.43 14.61 -31.73
N PHE A 633 23.41 15.36 -30.63
CA PHE A 633 23.77 16.77 -30.70
C PHE A 633 24.31 17.27 -29.37
N ARG A 634 25.33 18.12 -29.45
CA ARG A 634 25.77 18.99 -28.36
C ARG A 634 26.53 20.12 -29.04
N GLU A 635 26.00 21.33 -28.95
CA GLU A 635 26.43 22.44 -29.79
C GLU A 635 27.94 22.75 -29.72
N ASP A 636 28.52 22.73 -28.52
CA ASP A 636 29.90 23.17 -28.25
C ASP A 636 30.99 22.19 -28.74
N ILE A 637 30.60 21.03 -29.29
CA ILE A 637 31.55 19.98 -29.71
C ILE A 637 31.36 19.52 -31.16
N VAL A 638 30.51 20.20 -31.95
CA VAL A 638 30.22 19.80 -33.33
C VAL A 638 30.89 20.76 -34.31
N THR A 639 31.70 20.20 -35.22
CA THR A 639 32.32 20.92 -36.34
C THR A 639 31.84 20.35 -37.68
N PRO A 640 31.20 21.15 -38.56
CA PRO A 640 30.83 20.69 -39.91
C PRO A 640 32.08 20.55 -40.80
N LEU A 641 32.07 19.55 -41.70
CA LEU A 641 33.19 19.23 -42.59
C LEU A 641 32.96 19.66 -44.06
N SER A 642 31.77 20.12 -44.39
CA SER A 642 31.37 20.62 -45.72
C SER A 642 30.58 21.93 -45.60
N ILE A 643 30.44 22.65 -46.72
CA ILE A 643 29.65 23.90 -46.78
C ILE A 643 28.18 23.59 -46.52
N GLU A 644 27.69 22.48 -47.06
CA GLU A 644 26.33 21.98 -46.89
C GLU A 644 26.07 21.61 -45.43
N ALA A 645 27.00 20.91 -44.77
CA ALA A 645 26.91 20.58 -43.35
C ALA A 645 26.93 21.84 -42.48
N ALA A 646 27.71 22.86 -42.84
CA ALA A 646 27.75 24.13 -42.12
C ALA A 646 26.42 24.90 -42.22
N ALA A 647 25.83 24.96 -43.42
CA ALA A 647 24.52 25.56 -43.64
C ALA A 647 23.42 24.81 -42.86
N ALA A 648 23.44 23.48 -42.90
CA ALA A 648 22.47 22.63 -42.21
C ALA A 648 22.56 22.76 -40.68
N LEU A 649 23.78 22.83 -40.13
CA LEU A 649 24.00 23.09 -38.70
C LEU A 649 23.51 24.47 -38.29
N ALA A 650 23.71 25.49 -39.13
CA ALA A 650 23.23 26.84 -38.87
C ALA A 650 21.69 26.90 -38.86
N GLU A 651 21.03 26.23 -39.82
CA GLU A 651 19.57 26.13 -39.85
C GLU A 651 19.04 25.39 -38.62
N LEU A 652 19.64 24.25 -38.24
CA LEU A 652 19.26 23.50 -37.03
C LEU A 652 19.33 24.38 -35.77
N LYS A 653 20.41 25.15 -35.60
CA LYS A 653 20.58 26.07 -34.47
C LYS A 653 19.53 27.18 -34.48
N SER A 654 19.28 27.78 -35.65
CA SER A 654 18.25 28.81 -35.80
C SER A 654 16.84 28.27 -35.51
N CYS A 655 16.54 27.05 -35.97
CA CYS A 655 15.28 26.37 -35.73
C CYS A 655 15.05 26.13 -34.23
N LEU A 656 16.06 25.63 -33.51
CA LEU A 656 16.00 25.39 -32.05
C LEU A 656 15.74 26.66 -31.21
N LEU A 657 16.02 27.84 -31.76
CA LEU A 657 15.74 29.14 -31.12
C LEU A 657 14.39 29.74 -31.59
N GLY A 658 13.78 29.19 -32.63
CA GLY A 658 12.56 29.69 -33.26
C GLY A 658 11.30 29.50 -32.42
N LEU A 659 10.30 30.33 -32.67
CA LEU A 659 9.01 30.32 -31.95
C LEU A 659 8.24 29.00 -32.11
N GLU A 660 8.35 28.34 -33.27
CA GLU A 660 7.69 27.07 -33.53
C GLU A 660 8.22 25.97 -32.61
N VAL A 661 9.54 25.85 -32.44
CA VAL A 661 10.16 24.91 -31.50
C VAL A 661 9.78 25.24 -30.06
N GLN A 662 9.75 26.53 -29.69
CA GLN A 662 9.31 26.95 -28.35
C GLN A 662 7.87 26.51 -28.06
N SER A 663 6.97 26.60 -29.03
CA SER A 663 5.56 26.20 -28.86
C SER A 663 5.36 24.69 -28.70
N GLU A 664 6.28 23.87 -29.24
CA GLU A 664 6.23 22.41 -29.21
C GLU A 664 7.11 21.82 -28.10
N THR A 665 7.91 22.65 -27.43
CA THR A 665 8.80 22.24 -26.34
C THR A 665 8.00 21.97 -25.07
N LEU A 666 8.23 20.81 -24.45
CA LEU A 666 7.68 20.53 -23.14
C LEU A 666 8.62 21.05 -22.06
N HIS A 667 8.13 21.98 -21.23
CA HIS A 667 8.85 22.53 -20.09
C HIS A 667 8.45 21.81 -18.80
N LEU A 668 9.32 20.94 -18.31
CA LEU A 668 9.14 20.22 -17.06
C LEU A 668 9.75 21.04 -15.91
N THR A 669 8.90 21.87 -15.30
CA THR A 669 9.27 22.75 -14.19
C THR A 669 9.46 21.95 -12.88
N PRO A 670 10.06 22.54 -11.83
CA PRO A 670 10.14 21.91 -10.50
C PRO A 670 8.79 21.48 -9.93
N GLU A 671 7.71 22.22 -10.20
CA GLU A 671 6.34 21.87 -9.78
C GLU A 671 5.84 20.62 -10.52
N CYS A 672 6.25 20.45 -11.78
CA CYS A 672 5.97 19.26 -12.55
C CYS A 672 6.83 18.07 -12.12
N LEU A 673 7.98 18.31 -11.50
CA LEU A 673 8.98 17.31 -11.11
C LEU A 673 9.38 17.46 -9.63
N PRO A 674 8.45 17.32 -8.67
CA PRO A 674 8.81 17.37 -7.25
C PRO A 674 9.67 16.17 -6.85
N GLN A 675 10.29 16.22 -5.67
CA GLN A 675 10.94 15.08 -5.02
C GLN A 675 10.12 13.78 -5.18
N GLY A 676 10.80 12.69 -5.52
CA GLY A 676 10.18 11.41 -5.84
C GLY A 676 9.74 11.26 -7.30
N SER A 677 9.96 12.27 -8.15
CA SER A 677 9.75 12.14 -9.59
C SER A 677 10.91 11.43 -10.28
N VAL A 678 10.61 10.55 -11.23
CA VAL A 678 11.58 9.89 -12.11
C VAL A 678 11.19 10.14 -13.57
N VAL A 679 12.05 10.82 -14.32
CA VAL A 679 11.87 11.01 -15.78
C VAL A 679 12.72 9.98 -16.49
N LEU A 680 12.14 9.20 -17.40
CA LEU A 680 12.85 8.30 -18.31
C LEU A 680 12.68 8.80 -19.74
N MET A 681 13.75 8.74 -20.53
CA MET A 681 13.75 9.33 -21.86
C MET A 681 14.61 8.50 -22.83
N ASP A 682 14.10 8.36 -24.05
CA ASP A 682 14.82 7.91 -25.24
C ASP A 682 15.70 9.07 -25.71
N ASN A 683 16.99 8.93 -25.41
CA ASN A 683 18.02 9.93 -25.61
C ASN A 683 18.23 10.32 -27.08
N CYS A 684 17.80 9.47 -28.03
CA CYS A 684 17.92 9.76 -29.45
C CYS A 684 16.67 10.44 -30.01
N ARG A 685 15.49 10.16 -29.45
CA ARG A 685 14.20 10.70 -29.95
C ARG A 685 13.82 12.05 -29.34
N TRP A 686 14.54 12.48 -28.30
CA TRP A 686 14.29 13.73 -27.58
C TRP A 686 15.59 14.50 -27.37
N LEU A 687 15.58 15.78 -27.73
CA LEU A 687 16.58 16.74 -27.29
C LEU A 687 16.18 17.28 -25.93
N HIS A 688 17.16 17.55 -25.08
CA HIS A 688 16.91 18.18 -23.79
C HIS A 688 17.85 19.33 -23.49
N ALA A 689 17.32 20.31 -22.78
CA ALA A 689 18.03 21.46 -22.26
C ALA A 689 17.61 21.71 -20.82
N ARG A 690 18.46 22.41 -20.07
CA ARG A 690 18.17 22.86 -18.72
C ARG A 690 18.49 24.34 -18.62
N ASN A 691 17.57 25.15 -18.10
CA ASN A 691 17.91 26.52 -17.74
C ASN A 691 18.84 26.54 -16.49
N GLU A 692 19.23 27.73 -16.06
CA GLU A 692 20.08 27.91 -14.89
C GLU A 692 19.47 27.26 -13.65
N VAL A 693 20.30 26.57 -12.86
CA VAL A 693 19.92 26.10 -11.52
C VAL A 693 20.09 27.27 -10.56
N ARG A 694 19.07 27.54 -9.75
CA ARG A 694 19.07 28.64 -8.79
C ARG A 694 19.17 28.14 -7.34
N ASP A 695 18.77 26.90 -7.07
CA ASP A 695 18.95 26.26 -5.77
C ASP A 695 20.26 25.45 -5.73
N PRO A 696 21.28 25.84 -4.93
CA PRO A 696 22.52 25.09 -4.78
C PRO A 696 22.32 23.71 -4.14
N ALA A 697 21.20 23.49 -3.45
CA ALA A 697 20.85 22.22 -2.85
C ALA A 697 20.05 21.29 -3.78
N ARG A 698 19.78 21.70 -5.03
CA ARG A 698 19.14 20.84 -6.04
C ARG A 698 19.95 19.55 -6.20
N HIS A 699 19.26 18.41 -6.12
CA HIS A 699 19.89 17.11 -6.17
C HIS A 699 19.08 16.15 -7.03
N LEU A 700 19.64 15.79 -8.19
CA LEU A 700 19.11 14.71 -9.01
C LEU A 700 20.07 13.52 -9.01
N ARG A 701 19.56 12.35 -9.36
CA ARG A 701 20.39 11.19 -9.67
C ARG A 701 20.14 10.73 -11.10
N ARG A 702 21.22 10.45 -11.83
CA ARG A 702 21.16 10.04 -13.24
C ARG A 702 21.68 8.61 -13.42
N VAL A 703 21.12 7.96 -14.43
CA VAL A 703 21.59 6.69 -14.99
C VAL A 703 21.39 6.71 -16.51
N ARG A 704 22.30 6.05 -17.24
CA ARG A 704 22.24 5.82 -18.69
C ARG A 704 22.36 4.33 -18.95
N TRP A 705 21.64 3.81 -19.93
CA TRP A 705 21.71 2.39 -20.28
C TRP A 705 21.42 2.14 -21.76
N ASP A 706 21.59 0.89 -22.18
CA ASP A 706 21.34 0.43 -23.55
C ASP A 706 22.17 1.19 -24.61
N PRO A 707 23.51 1.17 -24.54
CA PRO A 707 24.36 1.78 -25.56
C PRO A 707 24.16 1.09 -26.91
N ARG A 708 23.83 1.86 -27.94
CA ARG A 708 23.59 1.37 -29.30
C ARG A 708 24.28 2.26 -30.33
N SER A 709 24.74 1.65 -31.42
CA SER A 709 25.23 2.42 -32.57
C SER A 709 24.14 3.38 -33.06
N PHE A 710 24.53 4.58 -33.47
CA PHE A 710 23.59 5.57 -33.98
C PHE A 710 22.92 5.17 -35.28
N SER A 711 23.71 4.52 -36.15
CA SER A 711 23.42 4.33 -37.57
C SER A 711 22.88 2.93 -37.87
N SER A 712 22.70 2.09 -36.85
CA SER A 712 22.10 0.77 -37.04
C SER A 712 20.59 0.88 -37.18
N ILE A 713 20.09 0.58 -38.39
CA ILE A 713 18.73 0.10 -38.60
C ILE A 713 18.56 -1.12 -37.68
N CYS A 714 17.64 -1.05 -36.71
CA CYS A 714 17.23 -2.25 -35.98
C CYS A 714 16.60 -3.21 -36.99
N ILE A 715 17.27 -4.32 -37.28
CA ILE A 715 16.66 -5.50 -37.93
C ILE A 715 15.85 -6.24 -36.88
#